data_AF-A0A1C5TGM7-F1
#
_entry.id   AF-A0A1C5TGM7-F1
#
_cell.length_a   1.000
_cell.length_b   1.000
_cell.length_c   1.000
_cell.angle_alpha   90.00
_cell.angle_beta   90.00
_cell.angle_gamma   90.00
#
_symmetry.space_group_name_H-M   'P 1'
#
loop_
_entity.id
_entity.type
_entity.pdbx_description
1 polymer ?
#
loop_
_entity_poly.entity_id
_entity_poly.type
_entity_poly.pdbx_seq_one_letter_code
_entity_poly.pdbx_strand_id
1 'polypeptide(L)'
;MNKEKKIPGHILSLFIILLSISGVCLLMYKAQFRFNLHQPIEYVMMTTHKPTGTITLTSDSPVLTETFTCTVPELKMFTLEGTAKNKNSDARLFITLANADSGEIYYQAEHALSVFRATKKKELTCDLPQPVSASENAHLQLKLELINGDKTVLSFTSNEKQALVQEFNNDTNSHTNIIYSFTYGDNNFMLYFYIALCVILLLFIIMTFYLIIIRQMTVTKFYIPVALFLGLIFQCLVTVHGVPDEPTHFDAAYSLSNKMLFVKNTETPGNTIYKRRCDAQLSDMLSNGLETNSYYQLLFHSFEFASDTDLIEISYVSTSGLVPAVVYVPAAIGLSIGRLLHLSPMLTFQLARICSLVVFILLVYFAICIAPFGKNLLGALGLLPITLQQAASASYDSVINGFIFLFTALCFYRLHNPKRKKSYLIALGFLALFIAIVKGGVYLPLLLLLLMCFSHVPHHHMHKKMRWIVPLCICVGAVLLIAVTLIKFMPMFSAMFATDISADPENTIYPISYVFQHPLQTIYILWNTVIQCSDTILRGLLGGKLSWLDININWSLLIVFLIILLLLVNVKGDAPVFTRKNRTFIAFSCLGSLLLIMFSMMVGYTTMDCDHIQGIQGRYFLPLAPALFSLFSTAMVSVDHNRSCKIWETMMVIESLVVVQAITMII
;
A
#
# COMPACT_ATOMS: atom_id res chain seq x y z
N MET A 1 -36.53 34.32 -38.52
CA MET A 1 -35.98 33.02 -38.08
C MET A 1 -34.47 33.05 -38.24
N ASN A 2 -33.70 33.10 -37.15
CA ASN A 2 -32.37 32.49 -37.01
C ASN A 2 -31.78 32.91 -35.66
N LYS A 3 -32.12 32.16 -34.60
CA LYS A 3 -31.30 32.11 -33.39
C LYS A 3 -30.16 31.14 -33.70
N GLU A 4 -29.00 31.65 -34.07
CA GLU A 4 -27.75 30.88 -33.99
C GLU A 4 -27.62 30.37 -32.55
N LYS A 5 -27.87 29.08 -32.34
CA LYS A 5 -27.57 28.40 -31.08
C LYS A 5 -26.05 28.32 -30.96
N LYS A 6 -25.41 29.39 -30.44
CA LYS A 6 -24.01 29.32 -30.00
C LYS A 6 -23.89 28.14 -29.04
N ILE A 7 -23.02 27.19 -29.38
CA ILE A 7 -22.66 26.08 -28.49
C ILE A 7 -22.25 26.70 -27.15
N PRO A 8 -22.83 26.29 -26.01
CA PRO A 8 -22.46 26.80 -24.70
C PRO A 8 -20.95 26.64 -24.50
N GLY A 9 -20.23 27.69 -24.06
CA GLY A 9 -18.77 27.65 -23.94
C GLY A 9 -18.23 26.50 -23.07
N HIS A 10 -19.04 25.99 -22.14
CA HIS A 10 -18.75 24.79 -21.37
C HIS A 10 -18.69 23.51 -22.20
N ILE A 11 -19.58 23.34 -23.18
CA ILE A 11 -19.60 22.15 -24.05
C ILE A 11 -18.33 22.12 -24.93
N LEU A 12 -17.91 23.27 -25.45
CA LEU A 12 -16.65 23.37 -26.19
C LEU A 12 -15.44 23.01 -25.30
N SER A 13 -15.43 23.49 -24.05
CA SER A 13 -14.36 23.15 -23.09
C SER A 13 -14.31 21.65 -22.80
N LEU A 14 -15.45 21.00 -22.55
CA LEU A 14 -15.51 19.55 -22.32
C LEU A 14 -15.00 18.79 -23.55
N PHE A 15 -15.43 19.19 -24.75
CA PHE A 15 -14.99 18.56 -25.99
C PHE A 15 -13.46 18.64 -26.16
N ILE A 16 -12.86 19.81 -25.87
CA ILE A 16 -11.40 19.98 -25.93
C ILE A 16 -10.68 19.08 -24.92
N ILE A 17 -11.20 18.97 -23.69
CA ILE A 17 -10.62 18.09 -22.66
C ILE A 17 -10.67 16.63 -23.11
N LEU A 18 -11.84 16.15 -23.56
CA LEU A 18 -12.02 14.78 -24.02
C LEU A 18 -11.15 14.46 -25.23
N LEU A 19 -11.05 15.38 -26.20
CA LEU A 19 -10.19 15.22 -27.37
C LEU A 19 -8.72 15.14 -26.98
N SER A 20 -8.28 15.99 -26.04
CA SER A 20 -6.90 16.02 -25.56
C SER A 20 -6.53 14.70 -24.88
N ILE A 21 -7.39 14.19 -24.00
CA ILE A 21 -7.13 12.96 -23.23
C ILE A 21 -7.22 11.73 -24.13
N SER A 22 -8.18 11.70 -25.05
CA SER A 22 -8.24 10.65 -26.10
C SER A 22 -6.97 10.67 -26.95
N GLY A 23 -6.47 11.86 -27.29
CA GLY A 23 -5.19 12.04 -28.00
C GLY A 23 -4.00 11.50 -27.21
N VAL A 24 -3.93 11.77 -25.90
CA VAL A 24 -2.89 11.22 -25.02
C VAL A 24 -2.97 9.69 -24.97
N CYS A 25 -4.16 9.11 -24.76
CA CYS A 25 -4.34 7.66 -24.77
C CYS A 25 -3.87 7.04 -26.11
N LEU A 26 -4.26 7.61 -27.24
CA LEU A 26 -3.82 7.13 -28.56
C LEU A 26 -2.31 7.25 -28.77
N LEU A 27 -1.70 8.35 -28.31
CA LEU A 27 -0.25 8.54 -28.39
C LEU A 27 0.49 7.50 -27.54
N MET A 28 0.04 7.25 -26.32
CA MET A 28 0.65 6.26 -25.43
C MET A 28 0.49 4.84 -25.97
N TYR A 29 -0.67 4.50 -26.53
CA TYR A 29 -0.86 3.24 -27.24
C TYR A 29 0.17 3.05 -28.37
N LYS A 30 0.34 4.08 -29.22
CA LYS A 30 1.27 4.01 -30.35
C LYS A 30 2.75 4.03 -29.93
N ALA A 31 3.09 4.75 -28.87
CA ALA A 31 4.48 4.98 -28.48
C ALA A 31 5.05 3.86 -27.60
N GLN A 32 4.22 3.27 -26.72
CA GLN A 32 4.69 2.33 -25.70
C GLN A 32 3.94 1.00 -25.81
N PHE A 33 2.61 1.05 -25.75
CA PHE A 33 1.78 -0.13 -25.52
C PHE A 33 1.87 -1.17 -26.65
N ARG A 34 1.82 -0.74 -27.91
CA ARG A 34 1.81 -1.65 -29.08
C ARG A 34 3.02 -2.59 -29.12
N PHE A 35 4.19 -2.17 -28.62
CA PHE A 35 5.42 -2.94 -28.73
C PHE A 35 5.54 -4.06 -27.69
N ASN A 36 4.86 -3.91 -26.54
CA ASN A 36 4.99 -4.86 -25.42
C ASN A 36 3.85 -5.89 -25.36
N LEU A 37 2.79 -5.76 -26.18
CA LEU A 37 1.64 -6.68 -26.18
C LEU A 37 1.98 -8.14 -26.54
N HIS A 38 3.05 -8.36 -27.29
CA HIS A 38 3.49 -9.70 -27.71
C HIS A 38 4.51 -10.34 -26.77
N GLN A 39 4.87 -9.65 -25.68
CA GLN A 39 5.73 -10.27 -24.67
C GLN A 39 4.94 -11.35 -23.90
N PRO A 40 5.61 -12.41 -23.42
CA PRO A 40 4.96 -13.42 -22.62
C PRO A 40 4.53 -12.83 -21.27
N ILE A 41 3.52 -13.45 -20.66
CA ILE A 41 3.09 -13.14 -19.29
C ILE A 41 4.23 -13.57 -18.36
N GLU A 42 4.58 -12.72 -17.42
CA GLU A 42 5.60 -12.98 -16.40
C GLU A 42 4.89 -13.28 -15.07
N TYR A 43 5.34 -14.32 -14.36
CA TYR A 43 4.92 -14.66 -13.01
C TYR A 43 6.12 -14.79 -12.10
N VAL A 44 6.27 -13.87 -11.14
CA VAL A 44 7.38 -13.86 -10.17
C VAL A 44 6.99 -14.66 -8.93
N MET A 45 7.71 -15.76 -8.71
CA MET A 45 7.53 -16.59 -7.53
C MET A 45 8.28 -16.05 -6.30
N MET A 46 9.19 -15.10 -6.45
CA MET A 46 9.93 -14.53 -5.31
C MET A 46 9.20 -13.32 -4.70
N THR A 47 8.67 -13.48 -3.48
CA THR A 47 7.94 -12.41 -2.77
C THR A 47 8.72 -11.84 -1.59
N THR A 48 8.87 -10.51 -1.54
CA THR A 48 9.75 -9.82 -0.57
C THR A 48 9.30 -9.90 0.89
N HIS A 49 8.02 -10.16 1.14
CA HIS A 49 7.44 -10.21 2.49
C HIS A 49 7.48 -11.61 3.11
N LYS A 50 8.00 -12.59 2.37
CA LYS A 50 8.19 -13.96 2.83
C LYS A 50 9.65 -14.24 3.14
N PRO A 51 9.97 -15.25 3.98
CA PRO A 51 11.34 -15.59 4.30
C PRO A 51 12.15 -15.84 3.03
N THR A 52 13.15 -15.00 2.77
CA THR A 52 14.12 -15.21 1.68
C THR A 52 15.36 -15.86 2.23
N GLY A 53 15.70 -17.03 1.73
CA GLY A 53 16.89 -17.79 2.11
C GLY A 53 17.85 -17.96 0.94
N THR A 54 18.95 -18.66 1.21
CA THR A 54 19.84 -19.17 0.16
C THR A 54 20.02 -20.67 0.37
N ILE A 55 19.72 -21.46 -0.67
CA ILE A 55 19.97 -22.90 -0.63
C ILE A 55 21.26 -23.19 -1.37
N THR A 56 22.16 -23.92 -0.70
CA THR A 56 23.45 -24.27 -1.25
C THR A 56 23.47 -25.67 -1.83
N LEU A 57 24.15 -25.79 -2.96
CA LEU A 57 24.36 -27.03 -3.67
C LEU A 57 25.87 -27.23 -3.78
N THR A 58 26.36 -28.32 -3.18
CA THR A 58 27.79 -28.63 -2.97
C THR A 58 28.06 -30.09 -3.33
N SER A 59 29.32 -30.51 -3.36
CA SER A 59 29.67 -31.91 -3.63
C SER A 59 29.11 -32.89 -2.57
N ASP A 60 28.88 -32.43 -1.34
CA ASP A 60 28.29 -33.25 -0.26
C ASP A 60 26.76 -33.36 -0.37
N SER A 61 26.12 -32.38 -1.01
CA SER A 61 24.69 -32.37 -1.30
C SER A 61 24.47 -31.92 -2.75
N PRO A 62 24.79 -32.78 -3.73
CA PRO A 62 24.87 -32.39 -5.13
C PRO A 62 23.52 -32.32 -5.83
N VAL A 63 22.43 -32.71 -5.16
CA VAL A 63 21.09 -32.77 -5.75
C VAL A 63 20.11 -31.93 -4.93
N LEU A 64 19.30 -31.13 -5.62
CA LEU A 64 18.10 -30.50 -5.09
C LEU A 64 16.88 -30.94 -5.89
N THR A 65 15.77 -31.18 -5.21
CA THR A 65 14.48 -31.53 -5.83
C THR A 65 13.37 -30.67 -5.25
N GLU A 66 12.60 -30.00 -6.09
CA GLU A 66 11.41 -29.24 -5.72
C GLU A 66 10.21 -29.80 -6.50
N THR A 67 9.18 -30.25 -5.80
CA THR A 67 7.90 -30.67 -6.39
C THR A 67 6.83 -29.62 -6.09
N PHE A 68 6.23 -29.06 -7.14
CA PHE A 68 5.25 -27.97 -7.02
C PHE A 68 4.09 -28.15 -8.00
N THR A 69 2.95 -27.53 -7.67
CA THR A 69 1.81 -27.45 -8.59
C THR A 69 1.99 -26.26 -9.51
N CYS A 70 2.11 -26.51 -10.81
CA CYS A 70 2.19 -25.46 -11.81
C CYS A 70 0.81 -24.84 -12.01
N THR A 71 0.69 -23.53 -11.85
CA THR A 71 -0.60 -22.82 -11.92
C THR A 71 -0.75 -21.99 -13.18
N VAL A 72 0.21 -22.07 -14.09
CA VAL A 72 0.22 -21.27 -15.33
C VAL A 72 -0.06 -22.15 -16.53
N PRO A 73 -0.94 -21.74 -17.47
CA PRO A 73 -1.16 -22.44 -18.72
C PRO A 73 -0.04 -22.14 -19.71
N GLU A 74 0.27 -23.06 -20.62
CA GLU A 74 1.25 -22.84 -21.71
C GLU A 74 2.63 -22.36 -21.19
N LEU A 75 3.23 -23.09 -20.24
CA LEU A 75 4.54 -22.75 -19.68
C LEU A 75 5.62 -22.71 -20.78
N LYS A 76 6.27 -21.56 -20.96
CA LYS A 76 7.30 -21.31 -22.00
C LYS A 76 8.71 -21.32 -21.45
N MET A 77 8.92 -20.74 -20.28
CA MET A 77 10.26 -20.59 -19.69
C MET A 77 10.18 -20.42 -18.17
N PHE A 78 11.23 -20.85 -17.47
CA PHE A 78 11.43 -20.59 -16.06
C PHE A 78 12.84 -20.03 -15.80
N THR A 79 13.00 -19.28 -14.71
CA THR A 79 14.27 -18.68 -14.32
C THR A 79 14.70 -19.10 -12.92
N LEU A 80 16.01 -19.19 -12.71
CA LEU A 80 16.64 -19.43 -11.41
C LEU A 80 17.63 -18.32 -11.10
N GLU A 81 17.59 -17.76 -9.90
CA GLU A 81 18.55 -16.73 -9.48
C GLU A 81 19.57 -17.33 -8.51
N GLY A 82 20.87 -17.12 -8.76
CA GLY A 82 21.90 -17.64 -7.87
C GLY A 82 23.29 -17.01 -7.99
N THR A 83 24.22 -17.53 -7.20
CA THR A 83 25.65 -17.20 -7.20
C THR A 83 26.48 -18.49 -7.15
N ALA A 84 27.74 -18.41 -7.57
CA ALA A 84 28.66 -19.55 -7.53
C ALA A 84 30.04 -19.11 -7.05
N LYS A 85 30.56 -19.79 -6.02
CA LYS A 85 31.88 -19.58 -5.41
C LYS A 85 32.78 -20.78 -5.65
N ASN A 86 34.10 -20.56 -5.65
CA ASN A 86 35.14 -21.61 -5.79
C ASN A 86 34.93 -22.55 -7.00
N LYS A 87 34.59 -21.96 -8.14
CA LYS A 87 34.20 -22.68 -9.35
C LYS A 87 35.34 -23.55 -9.89
N ASN A 88 35.10 -24.85 -9.96
CA ASN A 88 35.90 -25.75 -10.79
C ASN A 88 35.57 -25.52 -12.28
N SER A 89 36.55 -25.63 -13.17
CA SER A 89 36.36 -25.43 -14.61
C SER A 89 35.44 -26.46 -15.25
N ASP A 90 35.41 -27.67 -14.69
CA ASP A 90 34.66 -28.80 -15.21
C ASP A 90 33.28 -28.98 -14.53
N ALA A 91 32.99 -28.14 -13.53
CA ALA A 91 31.71 -28.18 -12.82
C ALA A 91 30.56 -27.74 -13.74
N ARG A 92 29.49 -28.53 -13.76
CA ARG A 92 28.29 -28.30 -14.58
C ARG A 92 27.04 -28.42 -13.70
N LEU A 93 26.03 -27.62 -14.01
CA LEU A 93 24.70 -27.72 -13.43
C LEU A 93 23.78 -28.43 -14.41
N PHE A 94 23.29 -29.60 -14.02
CA PHE A 94 22.29 -30.35 -14.75
C PHE A 94 20.90 -30.00 -14.21
N ILE A 95 20.00 -29.57 -15.09
CA ILE A 95 18.65 -29.15 -14.74
C ILE A 95 17.67 -30.05 -15.45
N THR A 96 16.73 -30.64 -14.72
CA THR A 96 15.60 -31.41 -15.26
C THR A 96 14.29 -30.86 -14.73
N LEU A 97 13.35 -30.56 -15.61
CA LEU A 97 11.95 -30.29 -15.26
C LEU A 97 11.10 -31.41 -15.87
N ALA A 98 10.38 -32.14 -15.03
CA ALA A 98 9.52 -33.23 -15.45
C ALA A 98 8.15 -33.17 -14.78
N ASN A 99 7.16 -33.78 -15.40
CA ASN A 99 5.88 -34.04 -14.78
C ASN A 99 6.04 -35.15 -13.73
N ALA A 100 5.69 -34.87 -12.48
CA ALA A 100 5.88 -35.79 -11.35
C ALA A 100 4.99 -37.03 -11.47
N ASP A 101 3.80 -36.91 -12.07
CA ASP A 101 2.83 -38.00 -12.18
C ASP A 101 3.13 -38.93 -13.36
N SER A 102 3.50 -38.37 -14.52
CA SER A 102 3.72 -39.13 -15.75
C SER A 102 5.20 -39.44 -16.04
N GLY A 103 6.13 -38.71 -15.41
CA GLY A 103 7.56 -38.78 -15.69
C GLY A 103 7.98 -38.13 -17.01
N GLU A 104 7.08 -37.46 -17.72
CA GLU A 104 7.38 -36.76 -18.97
C GLU A 104 8.35 -35.60 -18.71
N ILE A 105 9.45 -35.53 -19.47
CA ILE A 105 10.49 -34.51 -19.32
C ILE A 105 10.16 -33.31 -20.22
N TYR A 106 9.98 -32.14 -19.62
CA TYR A 106 9.72 -30.87 -20.33
C TYR A 106 10.98 -30.07 -20.60
N TYR A 107 11.99 -30.18 -19.74
CA TYR A 107 13.26 -29.51 -19.91
C TYR A 107 14.40 -30.37 -19.36
N GLN A 108 15.49 -30.47 -20.11
CA GLN A 108 16.71 -31.14 -19.66
C GLN A 108 17.92 -30.50 -20.33
N ALA A 109 18.82 -29.91 -19.54
CA ALA A 109 20.02 -29.27 -20.08
C ALA A 109 21.16 -29.20 -19.07
N GLU A 110 22.38 -29.14 -19.62
CA GLU A 110 23.61 -28.87 -18.88
C GLU A 110 24.06 -27.42 -19.06
N HIS A 111 24.28 -26.74 -17.94
CA HIS A 111 24.73 -25.35 -17.92
C HIS A 111 26.14 -25.23 -17.33
N ALA A 112 26.98 -24.42 -17.98
CA ALA A 112 28.26 -24.03 -17.43
C ALA A 112 28.08 -23.03 -16.29
N LEU A 113 28.87 -23.18 -15.22
CA LEU A 113 28.79 -22.27 -14.06
C LEU A 113 29.41 -20.88 -14.29
N SER A 114 29.89 -20.62 -15.51
CA SER A 114 30.36 -19.29 -15.94
C SER A 114 29.25 -18.23 -15.90
N VAL A 115 27.98 -18.64 -15.98
CA VAL A 115 26.81 -17.75 -15.91
C VAL A 115 26.71 -17.06 -14.55
N PHE A 116 27.02 -17.79 -13.47
CA PHE A 116 26.92 -17.28 -12.11
C PHE A 116 28.18 -16.52 -11.69
N ARG A 117 28.02 -15.42 -10.94
CA ARG A 117 29.14 -14.67 -10.33
C ARG A 117 29.26 -15.01 -8.84
N ALA A 118 30.43 -14.73 -8.26
CA ALA A 118 30.71 -15.04 -6.85
C ALA A 118 30.04 -14.07 -5.86
N THR A 119 29.88 -12.81 -6.26
CA THR A 119 29.41 -11.73 -5.38
C THR A 119 28.08 -11.10 -5.80
N LYS A 120 27.69 -11.23 -7.07
CA LYS A 120 26.44 -10.66 -7.58
C LYS A 120 25.52 -11.75 -8.10
N LYS A 121 24.28 -11.75 -7.64
CA LYS A 121 23.23 -12.66 -8.11
C LYS A 121 23.04 -12.54 -9.62
N LYS A 122 22.83 -13.68 -10.27
CA LYS A 122 22.59 -13.79 -11.71
C LYS A 122 21.45 -14.76 -11.96
N GLU A 123 20.61 -14.38 -12.91
CA GLU A 123 19.52 -15.21 -13.42
C GLU A 123 20.05 -16.15 -14.49
N LEU A 124 19.60 -17.40 -14.41
CA LEU A 124 19.75 -18.44 -15.41
C LEU A 124 18.36 -18.71 -16.01
N THR A 125 18.20 -18.38 -17.28
CA THR A 125 16.96 -18.58 -18.03
C THR A 125 16.96 -19.98 -18.66
N CYS A 126 15.88 -20.72 -18.48
CA CYS A 126 15.66 -22.05 -19.06
C CYS A 126 14.44 -22.01 -19.99
N ASP A 127 14.70 -21.86 -21.29
CA ASP A 127 13.66 -21.87 -22.33
C ASP A 127 13.24 -23.29 -22.67
N LEU A 128 11.93 -23.59 -22.56
CA LEU A 128 11.43 -24.90 -22.92
C LEU A 128 11.46 -25.08 -24.45
N PRO A 129 11.89 -26.24 -24.97
CA PRO A 129 11.94 -26.49 -26.41
C PRO A 129 10.58 -26.36 -27.11
N GLN A 130 9.52 -26.72 -26.39
CA GLN A 130 8.13 -26.52 -26.80
C GLN A 130 7.33 -26.04 -25.58
N PRO A 131 6.41 -25.07 -25.76
CA PRO A 131 5.52 -24.65 -24.68
C PRO A 131 4.64 -25.80 -24.19
N VAL A 132 4.54 -25.96 -22.87
CA VAL A 132 3.75 -27.05 -22.26
C VAL A 132 2.30 -26.59 -22.14
N SER A 133 1.46 -26.92 -23.11
CA SER A 133 0.07 -26.43 -23.17
C SER A 133 -0.81 -26.90 -21.99
N ALA A 134 -0.54 -28.07 -21.42
CA ALA A 134 -1.29 -28.66 -20.30
C ALA A 134 -0.53 -28.54 -18.96
N SER A 135 0.18 -27.44 -18.74
CA SER A 135 0.94 -27.20 -17.50
C SER A 135 0.05 -26.77 -16.33
N GLU A 136 -1.12 -26.20 -16.58
CA GLU A 136 -2.00 -25.70 -15.52
C GLU A 136 -2.55 -26.85 -14.66
N ASN A 137 -2.36 -26.75 -13.34
CA ASN A 137 -2.64 -27.76 -12.32
C ASN A 137 -1.79 -29.04 -12.41
N ALA A 138 -0.76 -29.09 -13.27
CA ALA A 138 0.15 -30.22 -13.33
C ALA A 138 1.12 -30.23 -12.14
N HIS A 139 1.44 -31.41 -11.61
CA HIS A 139 2.50 -31.57 -10.62
C HIS A 139 3.85 -31.66 -11.35
N LEU A 140 4.69 -30.65 -11.18
CA LEU A 140 6.01 -30.58 -11.80
C LEU A 140 7.10 -30.79 -10.75
N GLN A 141 8.13 -31.51 -11.15
CA GLN A 141 9.34 -31.72 -10.35
C GLN A 141 10.53 -31.07 -11.05
N LEU A 142 11.15 -30.11 -10.37
CA LEU A 142 12.42 -29.51 -10.74
C LEU A 142 13.54 -30.23 -10.00
N LYS A 143 14.47 -30.84 -10.73
CA LYS A 143 15.69 -31.45 -10.20
C LYS A 143 16.92 -30.68 -10.67
N LEU A 144 17.76 -30.26 -9.74
CA LEU A 144 19.06 -29.65 -9.98
C LEU A 144 20.16 -30.59 -9.49
N GLU A 145 21.16 -30.85 -10.33
CA GLU A 145 22.27 -31.73 -10.00
C GLU A 145 23.62 -31.09 -10.37
N LEU A 146 24.55 -31.01 -9.43
CA LEU A 146 25.91 -30.49 -9.65
C LEU A 146 26.85 -31.64 -9.97
N ILE A 147 27.35 -31.60 -11.20
CA ILE A 147 28.29 -32.57 -11.74
C ILE A 147 29.70 -31.96 -11.64
N ASN A 148 30.68 -32.75 -11.19
CA ASN A 148 32.09 -32.35 -11.03
C ASN A 148 32.29 -31.12 -10.12
N GLY A 149 31.50 -31.02 -9.04
CA GLY A 149 31.49 -29.86 -8.15
C GLY A 149 32.82 -29.59 -7.43
N ASP A 150 33.54 -30.62 -6.97
CA ASP A 150 34.72 -30.52 -6.09
C ASP A 150 34.53 -29.50 -4.94
N LYS A 151 35.13 -28.31 -5.04
CA LYS A 151 35.02 -27.22 -4.05
C LYS A 151 33.97 -26.17 -4.40
N THR A 152 33.25 -26.36 -5.51
CA THR A 152 32.27 -25.42 -6.01
C THR A 152 31.06 -25.38 -5.09
N VAL A 153 30.66 -24.16 -4.74
CA VAL A 153 29.43 -23.90 -3.98
C VAL A 153 28.51 -23.08 -4.86
N LEU A 154 27.40 -23.68 -5.26
CA LEU A 154 26.27 -22.99 -5.87
C LEU A 154 25.29 -22.57 -4.80
N SER A 155 24.70 -21.39 -4.97
CA SER A 155 23.81 -20.78 -4.00
C SER A 155 22.63 -20.18 -4.75
N PHE A 156 21.44 -20.75 -4.59
CA PHE A 156 20.21 -20.26 -5.20
C PHE A 156 19.41 -19.42 -4.21
N THR A 157 18.82 -18.33 -4.69
CA THR A 157 17.82 -17.59 -3.93
C THR A 157 16.61 -18.50 -3.70
N SER A 158 16.09 -18.50 -2.47
CA SER A 158 14.91 -19.29 -2.11
C SER A 158 13.88 -18.43 -1.38
N ASN A 159 12.62 -18.82 -1.47
CA ASN A 159 11.50 -18.24 -0.74
C ASN A 159 10.57 -19.35 -0.22
N GLU A 160 9.34 -19.03 0.17
CA GLU A 160 8.37 -20.01 0.67
C GLU A 160 7.02 -19.89 -0.05
N LYS A 161 6.48 -21.00 -0.56
CA LYS A 161 5.18 -21.08 -1.21
C LYS A 161 4.35 -22.19 -0.59
N GLN A 162 3.63 -21.85 0.47
CA GLN A 162 2.96 -22.81 1.36
C GLN A 162 1.80 -23.56 0.71
N ALA A 163 1.21 -23.02 -0.36
CA ALA A 163 0.10 -23.65 -1.06
C ALA A 163 0.50 -24.31 -2.39
N LEU A 164 1.61 -23.86 -3.02
CA LEU A 164 2.05 -24.35 -4.33
C LEU A 164 3.14 -25.42 -4.24
N VAL A 165 4.09 -25.29 -3.32
CA VAL A 165 5.17 -26.28 -3.12
C VAL A 165 4.68 -27.39 -2.22
N GLN A 166 4.72 -28.61 -2.74
CA GLN A 166 4.29 -29.82 -2.06
C GLN A 166 5.43 -30.49 -1.29
N GLU A 167 6.63 -30.44 -1.86
CA GLU A 167 7.79 -31.16 -1.32
C GLU A 167 9.09 -30.48 -1.78
N PHE A 168 10.06 -30.37 -0.87
CA PHE A 168 11.41 -29.94 -1.18
C PHE A 168 12.41 -30.91 -0.57
N ASN A 169 13.36 -31.42 -1.36
CA ASN A 169 14.36 -32.41 -0.98
C ASN A 169 13.80 -33.66 -0.26
N ASN A 170 12.65 -34.16 -0.73
CA ASN A 170 11.90 -35.26 -0.14
C ASN A 170 11.30 -34.98 1.26
N ASP A 171 11.21 -33.70 1.67
CA ASP A 171 10.49 -33.28 2.86
C ASP A 171 9.17 -32.60 2.46
N THR A 172 8.05 -33.27 2.75
CA THR A 172 6.70 -32.79 2.46
C THR A 172 6.26 -31.63 3.36
N ASN A 173 6.98 -31.35 4.45
CA ASN A 173 6.72 -30.19 5.30
C ASN A 173 7.53 -28.96 4.87
N SER A 174 8.47 -29.13 3.94
CA SER A 174 9.28 -28.05 3.42
C SER A 174 8.58 -27.39 2.24
N HIS A 175 8.10 -26.15 2.46
CA HIS A 175 7.45 -25.33 1.44
C HIS A 175 8.44 -24.40 0.72
N THR A 176 9.71 -24.79 0.67
CA THR A 176 10.78 -23.97 0.10
C THR A 176 10.73 -23.97 -1.43
N ASN A 177 10.81 -22.79 -2.02
CA ASN A 177 10.77 -22.57 -3.47
C ASN A 177 12.08 -21.95 -3.95
N ILE A 178 12.68 -22.49 -5.02
CA ILE A 178 13.91 -21.95 -5.64
C ILE A 178 13.68 -21.33 -7.02
N ILE A 179 12.48 -21.49 -7.58
CA ILE A 179 12.11 -20.92 -8.88
C ILE A 179 11.90 -19.42 -8.72
N TYR A 180 12.60 -18.63 -9.55
CA TYR A 180 12.51 -17.18 -9.47
C TYR A 180 11.27 -16.64 -10.18
N SER A 181 11.10 -16.99 -11.47
CA SER A 181 9.92 -16.61 -12.25
C SER A 181 9.57 -17.64 -13.32
N PHE A 182 8.31 -17.60 -13.76
CA PHE A 182 7.80 -18.28 -14.95
C PHE A 182 7.43 -17.27 -16.03
N THR A 183 7.48 -17.70 -17.28
CA THR A 183 6.83 -17.00 -18.39
C THR A 183 5.93 -17.94 -19.17
N TYR A 184 4.77 -17.42 -19.60
CA TYR A 184 3.73 -18.22 -20.24
C TYR A 184 2.79 -17.35 -21.09
N GLY A 185 2.06 -17.97 -22.02
CA GLY A 185 1.06 -17.27 -22.85
C GLY A 185 1.57 -15.98 -23.53
N ASP A 186 0.66 -15.08 -23.91
CA ASP A 186 0.95 -13.76 -24.49
C ASP A 186 0.14 -12.66 -23.79
N ASN A 187 0.72 -11.47 -23.65
CA ASN A 187 0.09 -10.30 -23.01
C ASN A 187 -0.97 -9.58 -23.87
N ASN A 188 -1.46 -10.18 -24.96
CA ASN A 188 -2.41 -9.54 -25.88
C ASN A 188 -3.71 -9.09 -25.18
N PHE A 189 -4.12 -9.75 -24.10
CA PHE A 189 -5.31 -9.41 -23.32
C PHE A 189 -5.23 -7.99 -22.71
N MET A 190 -4.03 -7.49 -22.44
CA MET A 190 -3.83 -6.15 -21.86
C MET A 190 -4.30 -5.03 -22.79
N LEU A 191 -4.39 -5.28 -24.10
CA LEU A 191 -4.98 -4.33 -25.04
C LEU A 191 -6.44 -4.02 -24.70
N TYR A 192 -7.23 -5.05 -24.42
CA TYR A 192 -8.64 -4.89 -24.09
C TYR A 192 -8.80 -4.19 -22.74
N PHE A 193 -7.95 -4.54 -21.77
CA PHE A 193 -7.90 -3.86 -20.48
C PHE A 193 -7.60 -2.36 -20.63
N TYR A 194 -6.62 -2.00 -21.45
CA TYR A 194 -6.27 -0.62 -21.73
C TYR A 194 -7.40 0.18 -22.38
N ILE A 195 -8.05 -0.39 -23.40
CA ILE A 195 -9.17 0.25 -24.08
C ILE A 195 -10.32 0.47 -23.10
N ALA A 196 -10.66 -0.55 -22.29
CA ALA A 196 -11.69 -0.45 -21.26
C ALA A 196 -11.37 0.67 -20.26
N LEU A 197 -10.13 0.74 -19.77
CA LEU A 197 -9.71 1.78 -18.85
C LEU A 197 -9.82 3.18 -19.48
N CYS A 198 -9.40 3.35 -20.74
CA CYS A 198 -9.51 4.62 -21.44
C CYS A 198 -10.98 5.08 -21.56
N VAL A 199 -11.89 4.16 -21.90
CA VAL A 199 -13.34 4.46 -21.97
C VAL A 199 -13.87 4.86 -20.59
N ILE A 200 -13.50 4.13 -19.54
CA ILE A 200 -13.89 4.40 -18.15
C ILE A 200 -13.40 5.79 -17.72
N LEU A 201 -12.18 6.18 -18.08
CA LEU A 201 -11.62 7.51 -17.78
C LEU A 201 -12.34 8.63 -18.54
N LEU A 202 -12.71 8.42 -19.81
CA LEU A 202 -13.50 9.42 -20.54
C LEU A 202 -14.89 9.60 -19.91
N LEU A 203 -15.54 8.51 -19.50
CA LEU A 203 -16.81 8.56 -18.76
C LEU A 203 -16.67 9.26 -17.41
N PHE A 204 -15.57 9.00 -16.69
CA PHE A 204 -15.25 9.69 -15.44
C PHE A 204 -15.20 11.21 -15.64
N ILE A 205 -14.51 11.68 -16.68
CA ILE A 205 -14.38 13.11 -16.95
C ILE A 205 -15.71 13.74 -17.35
N ILE A 206 -16.53 13.06 -18.14
CA ILE A 206 -17.88 13.52 -18.46
C ILE A 206 -18.70 13.67 -17.17
N MET A 207 -18.62 12.68 -16.28
CA MET A 207 -19.31 12.71 -14.98
C MET A 207 -18.82 13.86 -14.11
N THR A 208 -17.51 14.03 -13.92
CA THR A 208 -16.95 15.10 -13.06
C THR A 208 -17.25 16.47 -13.63
N PHE A 209 -17.11 16.66 -14.94
CA PHE A 209 -17.44 17.92 -15.60
C PHE A 209 -18.92 18.29 -15.39
N TYR A 210 -19.82 17.31 -15.51
CA TYR A 210 -21.24 17.53 -15.23
C TYR A 210 -21.50 17.94 -13.77
N LEU A 211 -20.90 17.24 -12.81
CA LEU A 211 -21.10 17.51 -11.38
C LEU A 211 -20.47 18.85 -10.93
N ILE A 212 -19.28 19.16 -11.42
CA ILE A 212 -18.44 20.27 -10.92
C ILE A 212 -18.66 21.55 -11.73
N ILE A 213 -18.71 21.47 -13.07
CA ILE A 213 -18.84 22.66 -13.93
C ILE A 213 -20.29 23.00 -14.25
N ILE A 214 -21.10 22.01 -14.64
CA ILE A 214 -22.50 22.25 -15.04
C ILE A 214 -23.40 22.41 -13.80
N ARG A 215 -23.30 21.50 -12.84
CA ARG A 215 -24.14 21.50 -11.63
C ARG A 215 -23.56 22.32 -10.48
N GLN A 216 -22.29 22.74 -10.58
CA GLN A 216 -21.58 23.53 -9.55
C GLN A 216 -21.78 22.96 -8.14
N MET A 217 -21.68 21.65 -8.02
CA MET A 217 -21.90 20.97 -6.75
C MET A 217 -20.78 21.29 -5.77
N THR A 218 -21.12 21.42 -4.49
CA THR A 218 -20.11 21.54 -3.44
C THR A 218 -19.39 20.21 -3.24
N VAL A 219 -18.15 20.26 -2.73
CA VAL A 219 -17.33 19.06 -2.46
C VAL A 219 -18.08 18.02 -1.64
N THR A 220 -18.85 18.45 -0.65
CA THR A 220 -19.70 17.55 0.14
C THR A 220 -20.62 16.68 -0.72
N LYS A 221 -21.17 17.21 -1.83
CA LYS A 221 -22.12 16.46 -2.65
C LYS A 221 -21.45 15.58 -3.70
N PHE A 222 -20.34 16.01 -4.31
CA PHE A 222 -19.69 15.23 -5.37
C PHE A 222 -18.57 14.31 -4.86
N TYR A 223 -18.07 14.48 -3.63
CA TYR A 223 -16.93 13.70 -3.11
C TYR A 223 -17.17 12.18 -3.17
N ILE A 224 -18.31 11.69 -2.69
CA ILE A 224 -18.61 10.25 -2.65
C ILE A 224 -18.56 9.61 -4.06
N PRO A 225 -19.36 10.08 -5.05
CA PRO A 225 -19.35 9.44 -6.37
C PRO A 225 -17.98 9.54 -7.05
N VAL A 226 -17.25 10.65 -6.88
CA VAL A 226 -15.91 10.83 -7.46
C VAL A 226 -14.89 9.90 -6.80
N ALA A 227 -14.85 9.86 -5.47
CA ALA A 227 -13.92 9.02 -4.71
C ALA A 227 -14.19 7.53 -4.94
N LEU A 228 -15.45 7.13 -5.07
CA LEU A 228 -15.82 5.75 -5.37
C LEU A 228 -15.38 5.36 -6.79
N PHE A 229 -15.66 6.21 -7.78
CA PHE A 229 -15.29 5.92 -9.17
C PHE A 229 -13.76 5.84 -9.34
N LEU A 230 -13.02 6.81 -8.81
CA LEU A 230 -11.55 6.77 -8.83
C LEU A 230 -10.99 5.62 -7.99
N GLY A 231 -11.54 5.37 -6.80
CA GLY A 231 -11.10 4.28 -5.95
C GLY A 231 -11.24 2.92 -6.63
N LEU A 232 -12.33 2.69 -7.37
CA LEU A 232 -12.51 1.48 -8.18
C LEU A 232 -11.51 1.40 -9.35
N ILE A 233 -11.19 2.53 -10.00
CA ILE A 233 -10.10 2.57 -10.99
C ILE A 233 -8.78 2.13 -10.35
N PHE A 234 -8.44 2.67 -9.17
CA PHE A 234 -7.20 2.30 -8.45
C PHE A 234 -7.19 0.83 -7.99
N GLN A 235 -8.34 0.21 -7.74
CA GLN A 235 -8.43 -1.22 -7.43
C GLN A 235 -8.04 -2.12 -8.61
N CYS A 236 -8.35 -1.69 -9.83
CA CYS A 236 -7.96 -2.40 -11.05
C CYS A 236 -6.55 -2.04 -11.50
N LEU A 237 -6.11 -0.80 -11.27
CA LEU A 237 -4.80 -0.29 -11.66
C LEU A 237 -3.67 -0.84 -10.79
N VAL A 238 -3.91 -0.98 -9.48
CA VAL A 238 -2.96 -1.62 -8.56
C VAL A 238 -3.61 -2.93 -8.13
N THR A 239 -3.07 -4.06 -8.57
CA THR A 239 -3.61 -5.39 -8.28
C THR A 239 -3.51 -5.73 -6.80
N VAL A 240 -4.20 -6.80 -6.40
CA VAL A 240 -4.14 -7.33 -5.03
C VAL A 240 -2.67 -7.67 -4.70
N HIS A 241 -2.21 -7.31 -3.50
CA HIS A 241 -0.82 -7.39 -3.03
C HIS A 241 0.12 -6.33 -3.62
N GLY A 242 -0.35 -5.54 -4.59
CA GLY A 242 0.40 -4.47 -5.23
C GLY A 242 0.65 -3.24 -4.34
N VAL A 243 0.00 -3.13 -3.18
CA VAL A 243 0.19 -2.01 -2.23
C VAL A 243 1.17 -2.43 -1.11
N PRO A 244 2.12 -1.59 -0.69
CA PRO A 244 3.12 -2.05 0.26
C PRO A 244 2.50 -2.36 1.62
N ASP A 245 2.95 -3.47 2.21
CA ASP A 245 2.45 -4.11 3.43
C ASP A 245 1.07 -4.79 3.31
N GLU A 246 0.38 -4.65 2.15
CA GLU A 246 -0.97 -5.21 1.95
C GLU A 246 -1.10 -6.72 2.21
N PRO A 247 -0.17 -7.60 1.77
CA PRO A 247 -0.28 -9.04 2.05
C PRO A 247 -0.37 -9.36 3.55
N THR A 248 0.47 -8.72 4.37
CA THR A 248 0.46 -8.92 5.83
C THR A 248 -0.84 -8.43 6.48
N HIS A 249 -1.44 -7.37 5.92
CA HIS A 249 -2.70 -6.80 6.38
C HIS A 249 -3.89 -7.66 5.95
N PHE A 250 -3.81 -8.28 4.77
CA PHE A 250 -4.77 -9.29 4.33
C PHE A 250 -4.82 -10.45 5.30
N ASP A 251 -3.67 -10.98 5.73
CA ASP A 251 -3.63 -12.11 6.66
C ASP A 251 -4.23 -11.76 8.02
N ALA A 252 -3.96 -10.56 8.53
CA ALA A 252 -4.57 -10.06 9.76
C ALA A 252 -6.09 -9.89 9.63
N ALA A 253 -6.57 -9.38 8.49
CA ALA A 253 -7.99 -9.30 8.19
C ALA A 253 -8.63 -10.69 8.03
N TYR A 254 -7.90 -11.66 7.46
CA TYR A 254 -8.34 -13.05 7.32
C TYR A 254 -8.46 -13.74 8.69
N SER A 255 -7.51 -13.51 9.59
CA SER A 255 -7.58 -13.95 10.98
C SER A 255 -8.83 -13.41 11.69
N LEU A 256 -9.19 -12.14 11.44
CA LEU A 256 -10.42 -11.56 11.96
C LEU A 256 -11.67 -12.14 11.29
N SER A 257 -11.63 -12.42 9.98
CA SER A 257 -12.70 -13.12 9.25
C SER A 257 -12.94 -14.52 9.82
N ASN A 258 -11.88 -15.27 10.16
CA ASN A 258 -11.99 -16.57 10.83
C ASN A 258 -12.77 -16.46 12.16
N LYS A 259 -12.50 -15.43 12.96
CA LYS A 259 -13.26 -15.17 14.20
C LYS A 259 -14.72 -14.82 13.92
N MET A 260 -15.01 -14.04 12.87
CA MET A 260 -16.38 -13.70 12.47
C MET A 260 -17.16 -14.92 11.97
N LEU A 261 -16.48 -15.86 11.33
CA LEU A 261 -17.06 -17.11 10.80
C LEU A 261 -16.95 -18.30 11.75
N PHE A 262 -16.55 -18.07 13.02
CA PHE A 262 -16.41 -19.11 14.05
C PHE A 262 -15.48 -20.27 13.67
N VAL A 263 -14.47 -20.00 12.84
CA VAL A 263 -13.40 -20.95 12.53
C VAL A 263 -12.51 -21.11 13.77
N LYS A 264 -12.14 -22.36 14.09
CA LYS A 264 -11.27 -22.65 15.24
C LYS A 264 -9.89 -22.02 15.04
N ASN A 265 -9.25 -21.62 16.14
CA ASN A 265 -7.85 -21.22 16.09
C ASN A 265 -6.97 -22.43 15.78
N THR A 266 -5.81 -22.17 15.17
CA THR A 266 -4.75 -23.16 14.95
C THR A 266 -4.10 -23.57 16.28
N GLU A 267 -3.25 -24.59 16.23
CA GLU A 267 -2.50 -25.07 17.41
C GLU A 267 -1.50 -24.03 17.93
N THR A 268 -0.99 -23.15 17.06
CA THR A 268 -0.07 -22.06 17.41
C THR A 268 -0.64 -20.67 17.06
N PRO A 269 -1.61 -20.16 17.84
CA PRO A 269 -2.28 -18.89 17.55
C PRO A 269 -1.29 -17.72 17.49
N GLY A 270 -1.27 -17.03 16.35
CA GLY A 270 -0.42 -15.85 16.13
C GLY A 270 0.83 -16.13 15.28
N ASN A 271 1.18 -17.40 15.09
CA ASN A 271 2.21 -17.86 14.14
C ASN A 271 1.60 -18.57 12.94
N THR A 272 0.38 -19.09 13.06
CA THR A 272 -0.35 -19.71 11.96
C THR A 272 -1.81 -19.25 11.92
N ILE A 273 -2.44 -19.36 10.75
CA ILE A 273 -3.88 -19.14 10.52
C ILE A 273 -4.43 -20.16 9.52
N TYR A 274 -5.73 -20.43 9.60
CA TYR A 274 -6.43 -21.17 8.55
C TYR A 274 -6.83 -20.26 7.39
N LYS A 275 -6.56 -20.68 6.16
CA LYS A 275 -7.08 -20.09 4.92
C LYS A 275 -7.74 -21.16 4.05
N ARG A 276 -8.70 -20.79 3.19
CA ARG A 276 -9.16 -21.69 2.11
C ARG A 276 -7.97 -22.00 1.21
N ARG A 277 -7.83 -23.25 0.75
CA ARG A 277 -6.72 -23.64 -0.14
C ARG A 277 -6.62 -22.76 -1.37
N CYS A 278 -7.74 -22.50 -2.05
CA CYS A 278 -7.77 -21.61 -3.22
C CYS A 278 -7.33 -20.16 -2.91
N ASP A 279 -7.67 -19.62 -1.73
CA ASP A 279 -7.22 -18.29 -1.30
C ASP A 279 -5.69 -18.27 -1.08
N ALA A 280 -5.15 -19.33 -0.47
CA ALA A 280 -3.72 -19.46 -0.24
C ALA A 280 -2.93 -19.66 -1.55
N GLN A 281 -3.46 -20.46 -2.48
CA GLN A 281 -2.88 -20.64 -3.81
C GLN A 281 -2.84 -19.32 -4.58
N LEU A 282 -3.94 -18.55 -4.62
CA LEU A 282 -3.92 -17.23 -5.26
C LEU A 282 -2.94 -16.29 -4.57
N SER A 283 -2.89 -16.28 -3.24
CA SER A 283 -1.91 -15.48 -2.48
C SER A 283 -0.46 -15.80 -2.87
N ASP A 284 -0.16 -17.05 -3.22
CA ASP A 284 1.15 -17.49 -3.69
C ASP A 284 1.42 -17.13 -5.16
N MET A 285 0.36 -17.00 -5.96
CA MET A 285 0.38 -16.56 -7.37
C MET A 285 0.52 -15.06 -7.55
N LEU A 286 0.17 -14.25 -6.55
CA LEU A 286 0.25 -12.80 -6.63
C LEU A 286 1.61 -12.31 -6.15
N SER A 287 2.21 -11.39 -6.91
CA SER A 287 3.42 -10.70 -6.51
C SER A 287 3.12 -9.36 -5.85
N ASN A 288 4.16 -8.82 -5.22
CA ASN A 288 4.10 -7.55 -4.52
C ASN A 288 4.11 -6.36 -5.46
N GLY A 289 4.76 -6.48 -6.63
CA GLY A 289 5.03 -5.38 -7.55
C GLY A 289 4.19 -5.44 -8.83
N LEU A 290 4.68 -4.74 -9.85
CA LEU A 290 4.09 -4.77 -11.18
C LEU A 290 4.43 -6.08 -11.89
N GLU A 291 3.40 -6.87 -12.17
CA GLU A 291 3.54 -8.14 -12.87
C GLU A 291 2.29 -8.43 -13.70
N THR A 292 2.48 -8.93 -14.93
CA THR A 292 1.38 -9.21 -15.87
C THR A 292 0.49 -10.37 -15.43
N ASN A 293 1.01 -11.40 -14.75
CA ASN A 293 0.20 -12.49 -14.22
C ASN A 293 -0.82 -12.01 -13.16
N SER A 294 -0.52 -11.00 -12.34
CA SER A 294 -1.52 -10.41 -11.43
C SER A 294 -2.74 -9.84 -12.17
N TYR A 295 -2.55 -9.27 -13.36
CA TYR A 295 -3.65 -8.80 -14.21
C TYR A 295 -4.36 -9.93 -14.95
N TYR A 296 -3.62 -10.97 -15.35
CA TYR A 296 -4.21 -12.19 -15.89
C TYR A 296 -5.18 -12.82 -14.88
N GLN A 297 -4.73 -13.01 -13.63
CA GLN A 297 -5.55 -13.50 -12.53
C GLN A 297 -6.77 -12.61 -12.27
N LEU A 298 -6.60 -11.29 -12.32
CA LEU A 298 -7.70 -10.33 -12.16
C LEU A 298 -8.74 -10.47 -13.28
N LEU A 299 -8.34 -10.62 -14.53
CA LEU A 299 -9.26 -10.55 -15.67
C LEU A 299 -9.96 -11.87 -15.96
N PHE A 300 -9.26 -12.99 -15.80
CA PHE A 300 -9.78 -14.31 -16.18
C PHE A 300 -10.40 -15.08 -15.00
N HIS A 301 -9.83 -14.96 -13.79
CA HIS A 301 -10.28 -15.76 -12.64
C HIS A 301 -11.20 -15.02 -11.65
N SER A 302 -11.53 -13.74 -11.89
CA SER A 302 -12.42 -12.97 -10.99
C SER A 302 -13.85 -13.53 -10.91
N PHE A 303 -14.43 -13.99 -12.01
CA PHE A 303 -15.84 -14.39 -12.06
C PHE A 303 -16.07 -15.90 -11.92
N GLU A 304 -15.02 -16.64 -11.58
CA GLU A 304 -15.12 -18.06 -11.27
C GLU A 304 -15.71 -18.29 -9.87
N PHE A 305 -16.23 -19.49 -9.62
CA PHE A 305 -16.59 -19.91 -8.27
C PHE A 305 -15.36 -20.51 -7.58
N ALA A 306 -15.30 -20.42 -6.26
CA ALA A 306 -14.20 -21.03 -5.50
C ALA A 306 -14.17 -22.55 -5.71
N SER A 307 -13.05 -23.04 -6.25
CA SER A 307 -12.62 -24.43 -6.14
C SER A 307 -11.92 -24.65 -4.79
N ASP A 308 -11.85 -25.90 -4.30
CA ASP A 308 -11.21 -26.32 -3.04
C ASP A 308 -11.24 -25.28 -1.89
N THR A 309 -12.35 -25.29 -1.15
CA THR A 309 -12.57 -24.40 0.00
C THR A 309 -12.07 -24.98 1.32
N ASP A 310 -11.34 -26.09 1.30
CA ASP A 310 -10.83 -26.71 2.52
C ASP A 310 -9.85 -25.77 3.21
N LEU A 311 -9.88 -25.79 4.55
CA LEU A 311 -9.04 -24.94 5.36
C LEU A 311 -7.67 -25.59 5.54
N ILE A 312 -6.64 -24.91 5.06
CA ILE A 312 -5.24 -25.28 5.29
C ILE A 312 -4.61 -24.32 6.29
N GLU A 313 -3.69 -24.85 7.10
CA GLU A 313 -2.89 -24.04 8.03
C GLU A 313 -1.72 -23.41 7.27
N ILE A 314 -1.55 -22.10 7.45
CA ILE A 314 -0.46 -21.33 6.84
C ILE A 314 0.23 -20.47 7.89
N SER A 315 1.52 -20.18 7.71
CA SER A 315 2.29 -19.26 8.55
C SER A 315 1.73 -17.85 8.46
N TYR A 316 1.72 -17.17 9.61
CA TYR A 316 1.14 -15.86 9.81
C TYR A 316 1.95 -15.08 10.83
N VAL A 317 2.22 -13.80 10.55
CA VAL A 317 2.84 -12.90 11.51
C VAL A 317 1.78 -11.96 12.07
N SER A 318 1.46 -12.13 13.36
CA SER A 318 0.41 -11.32 13.97
C SER A 318 0.79 -9.85 14.14
N THR A 319 0.01 -8.97 13.51
CA THR A 319 0.13 -7.51 13.66
C THR A 319 -0.78 -6.93 14.75
N SER A 320 -1.51 -7.78 15.48
CA SER A 320 -2.52 -7.36 16.48
C SER A 320 -1.95 -6.59 17.67
N GLY A 321 -0.64 -6.69 17.93
CA GLY A 321 0.05 -5.90 18.96
C GLY A 321 0.23 -4.42 18.60
N LEU A 322 0.31 -4.10 17.31
CA LEU A 322 0.66 -2.76 16.81
C LEU A 322 -0.56 -1.86 16.62
N VAL A 323 -1.71 -2.46 16.27
CA VAL A 323 -2.94 -1.74 15.94
C VAL A 323 -4.19 -2.43 16.52
N PRO A 324 -5.24 -1.67 16.90
CA PRO A 324 -6.49 -2.27 17.38
C PRO A 324 -7.24 -3.01 16.27
N ALA A 325 -7.90 -4.13 16.58
CA ALA A 325 -8.60 -4.96 15.59
C ALA A 325 -9.64 -4.23 14.72
N VAL A 326 -10.20 -3.10 15.19
CA VAL A 326 -11.18 -2.30 14.45
C VAL A 326 -10.68 -1.84 13.08
N VAL A 327 -9.36 -1.68 12.89
CA VAL A 327 -8.79 -1.24 11.62
C VAL A 327 -8.91 -2.28 10.51
N TYR A 328 -9.03 -3.57 10.87
CA TYR A 328 -9.16 -4.68 9.94
C TYR A 328 -10.63 -5.08 9.69
N VAL A 329 -11.57 -4.55 10.48
CA VAL A 329 -12.99 -4.91 10.38
C VAL A 329 -13.56 -4.71 8.96
N PRO A 330 -13.29 -3.60 8.24
CA PRO A 330 -13.82 -3.43 6.89
C PRO A 330 -13.37 -4.53 5.93
N ALA A 331 -12.06 -4.81 5.87
CA ALA A 331 -11.51 -5.87 5.04
C ALA A 331 -12.02 -7.25 5.45
N ALA A 332 -12.08 -7.54 6.76
CA ALA A 332 -12.58 -8.81 7.29
C ALA A 332 -14.06 -9.06 6.94
N ILE A 333 -14.90 -8.03 6.90
CA ILE A 333 -16.29 -8.13 6.44
C ILE A 333 -16.33 -8.52 4.96
N GLY A 334 -15.53 -7.86 4.11
CA GLY A 334 -15.46 -8.20 2.69
C GLY A 334 -14.97 -9.62 2.43
N LEU A 335 -13.92 -10.06 3.14
CA LEU A 335 -13.45 -11.46 3.11
C LEU A 335 -14.54 -12.44 3.55
N SER A 336 -15.24 -12.14 4.65
CA SER A 336 -16.28 -13.02 5.18
C SER A 336 -17.46 -13.16 4.22
N ILE A 337 -17.88 -12.06 3.58
CA ILE A 337 -18.92 -12.08 2.55
C ILE A 337 -18.49 -12.93 1.36
N GLY A 338 -17.26 -12.73 0.83
CA GLY A 338 -16.78 -13.51 -0.31
C GLY A 338 -16.67 -15.00 -0.02
N ARG A 339 -16.24 -15.36 1.19
CA ARG A 339 -16.18 -16.75 1.68
C ARG A 339 -17.57 -17.38 1.82
N LEU A 340 -18.53 -16.68 2.42
CA LEU A 340 -19.91 -17.17 2.59
C LEU A 340 -20.66 -17.34 1.27
N LEU A 341 -20.35 -16.51 0.27
CA LEU A 341 -20.93 -16.58 -1.06
C LEU A 341 -20.19 -17.53 -2.01
N HIS A 342 -19.14 -18.22 -1.53
CA HIS A 342 -18.30 -19.12 -2.34
C HIS A 342 -17.73 -18.46 -3.62
N LEU A 343 -17.46 -17.15 -3.55
CA LEU A 343 -16.85 -16.41 -4.67
C LEU A 343 -15.39 -16.82 -4.87
N SER A 344 -14.86 -16.61 -6.08
CA SER A 344 -13.44 -16.80 -6.38
C SER A 344 -12.53 -16.14 -5.33
N PRO A 345 -11.30 -16.66 -5.15
CA PRO A 345 -10.28 -15.99 -4.35
C PRO A 345 -10.08 -14.53 -4.74
N MET A 346 -9.99 -14.24 -6.04
CA MET A 346 -9.75 -12.90 -6.56
C MET A 346 -10.89 -11.93 -6.19
N LEU A 347 -12.15 -12.33 -6.41
CA LEU A 347 -13.29 -11.49 -6.06
C LEU A 347 -13.46 -11.35 -4.54
N THR A 348 -13.13 -12.39 -3.77
CA THR A 348 -13.10 -12.34 -2.31
C THR A 348 -12.10 -11.28 -1.81
N PHE A 349 -10.90 -11.25 -2.40
CA PHE A 349 -9.89 -10.24 -2.07
C PHE A 349 -10.31 -8.84 -2.52
N GLN A 350 -10.90 -8.70 -3.72
CA GLN A 350 -11.43 -7.42 -4.18
C GLN A 350 -12.56 -6.89 -3.30
N LEU A 351 -13.47 -7.74 -2.83
CA LEU A 351 -14.52 -7.34 -1.88
C LEU A 351 -13.95 -6.80 -0.57
N ALA A 352 -12.87 -7.40 -0.05
CA ALA A 352 -12.16 -6.87 1.11
C ALA A 352 -11.65 -5.44 0.86
N ARG A 353 -11.03 -5.20 -0.31
CA ARG A 353 -10.54 -3.87 -0.74
C ARG A 353 -11.70 -2.88 -0.93
N ILE A 354 -12.83 -3.31 -1.51
CA ILE A 354 -14.03 -2.47 -1.70
C ILE A 354 -14.63 -2.06 -0.36
N CYS A 355 -14.76 -2.98 0.60
CA CYS A 355 -15.26 -2.65 1.93
C CYS A 355 -14.36 -1.63 2.65
N SER A 356 -13.03 -1.79 2.56
CA SER A 356 -12.06 -0.81 3.07
C SER A 356 -12.21 0.56 2.40
N LEU A 357 -12.33 0.59 1.06
CA LEU A 357 -12.54 1.81 0.29
C LEU A 357 -13.82 2.54 0.70
N VAL A 358 -14.94 1.83 0.81
CA VAL A 358 -16.23 2.42 1.20
C VAL A 358 -16.16 3.02 2.60
N VAL A 359 -15.57 2.30 3.56
CA VAL A 359 -15.43 2.81 4.94
C VAL A 359 -14.53 4.05 4.95
N PHE A 360 -13.42 4.06 4.22
CA PHE A 360 -12.56 5.23 4.10
C PHE A 360 -13.31 6.44 3.53
N ILE A 361 -14.02 6.26 2.40
CA ILE A 361 -14.80 7.32 1.76
C ILE A 361 -15.84 7.88 2.74
N LEU A 362 -16.53 7.02 3.49
CA LEU A 362 -17.51 7.47 4.49
C LEU A 362 -16.85 8.26 5.62
N LEU A 363 -15.69 7.83 6.13
CA LEU A 363 -14.97 8.54 7.19
C LEU A 363 -14.52 9.94 6.73
N VAL A 364 -13.95 10.06 5.53
CA VAL A 364 -13.54 11.35 4.97
C VAL A 364 -14.76 12.20 4.60
N TYR A 365 -15.84 11.61 4.09
CA TYR A 365 -17.09 12.31 3.85
C TYR A 365 -17.67 12.91 5.14
N PHE A 366 -17.68 12.15 6.24
CA PHE A 366 -18.08 12.67 7.55
C PHE A 366 -17.14 13.78 8.03
N ALA A 367 -15.84 13.66 7.80
CA ALA A 367 -14.87 14.72 8.10
C ALA A 367 -15.22 16.01 7.32
N ILE A 368 -15.50 15.92 6.02
CA ILE A 368 -15.92 17.05 5.16
C ILE A 368 -17.24 17.66 5.63
N CYS A 369 -18.21 16.83 6.02
CA CYS A 369 -19.52 17.31 6.50
C CYS A 369 -19.42 18.05 7.84
N ILE A 370 -18.58 17.54 8.75
CA ILE A 370 -18.42 18.07 10.10
C ILE A 370 -17.52 19.32 10.10
N ALA A 371 -16.50 19.36 9.25
CA ALA A 371 -15.55 20.46 9.23
C ALA A 371 -16.27 21.81 9.00
N PRO A 372 -16.00 22.83 9.84
CA PRO A 372 -16.59 24.16 9.66
C PRO A 372 -15.97 24.93 8.47
N PHE A 373 -14.72 24.59 8.13
CA PHE A 373 -13.92 25.13 7.04
C PHE A 373 -12.93 24.04 6.57
N GLY A 374 -12.23 24.26 5.47
CA GLY A 374 -11.25 23.34 4.90
C GLY A 374 -11.88 22.13 4.20
N LYS A 375 -13.14 22.22 3.80
CA LYS A 375 -13.87 21.13 3.12
C LYS A 375 -13.24 20.78 1.78
N ASN A 376 -12.80 21.79 1.03
CA ASN A 376 -12.10 21.60 -0.24
C ASN A 376 -10.74 20.92 -0.02
N LEU A 377 -10.00 21.34 1.01
CA LEU A 377 -8.72 20.72 1.36
C LEU A 377 -8.90 19.24 1.77
N LEU A 378 -9.85 18.94 2.64
CA LEU A 378 -10.14 17.55 3.07
C LEU A 378 -10.55 16.67 1.90
N GLY A 379 -11.42 17.18 1.02
CA GLY A 379 -11.81 16.46 -0.19
C GLY A 379 -10.61 16.20 -1.11
N ALA A 380 -9.73 17.19 -1.31
CA ALA A 380 -8.60 17.05 -2.20
C ALA A 380 -7.57 16.07 -1.65
N LEU A 381 -7.26 16.13 -0.35
CA LEU A 381 -6.41 15.15 0.32
C LEU A 381 -6.99 13.74 0.25
N GLY A 382 -8.32 13.61 0.37
CA GLY A 382 -9.05 12.37 0.22
C GLY A 382 -9.09 11.79 -1.20
N LEU A 383 -8.74 12.61 -2.20
CA LEU A 383 -8.75 12.25 -3.63
C LEU A 383 -7.35 12.20 -4.24
N LEU A 384 -6.27 12.43 -3.48
CA LEU A 384 -4.90 12.26 -3.97
C LEU A 384 -4.65 10.80 -4.43
N PRO A 385 -3.74 10.57 -5.40
CA PRO A 385 -3.50 9.23 -5.93
C PRO A 385 -3.02 8.26 -4.85
N ILE A 386 -2.10 8.68 -3.95
CA ILE A 386 -1.64 7.82 -2.85
C ILE A 386 -2.78 7.50 -1.88
N THR A 387 -3.66 8.46 -1.62
CA THR A 387 -4.78 8.27 -0.68
C THR A 387 -5.77 7.27 -1.25
N LEU A 388 -6.09 7.40 -2.54
CA LEU A 388 -6.98 6.48 -3.24
C LEU A 388 -6.39 5.09 -3.35
N GLN A 389 -5.10 4.93 -3.67
CA GLN A 389 -4.43 3.62 -3.64
C GLN A 389 -4.52 2.97 -2.25
N GLN A 390 -4.21 3.73 -1.19
CA GLN A 390 -4.27 3.20 0.17
C GLN A 390 -5.70 2.80 0.55
N ALA A 391 -6.69 3.62 0.19
CA ALA A 391 -8.10 3.31 0.40
C ALA A 391 -8.59 2.11 -0.42
N ALA A 392 -8.08 1.96 -1.63
CA ALA A 392 -8.35 0.88 -2.56
C ALA A 392 -7.54 -0.39 -2.24
N SER A 393 -7.06 -0.58 -1.01
CA SER A 393 -6.29 -1.76 -0.60
C SER A 393 -6.84 -2.35 0.69
N ALA A 394 -6.47 -3.58 1.02
CA ALA A 394 -6.78 -4.17 2.32
C ALA A 394 -5.88 -3.66 3.46
N SER A 395 -5.10 -2.60 3.21
CA SER A 395 -4.27 -1.97 4.21
C SER A 395 -5.10 -1.27 5.28
N TYR A 396 -4.70 -1.48 6.54
CA TYR A 396 -5.29 -0.79 7.67
C TYR A 396 -5.00 0.72 7.68
N ASP A 397 -4.03 1.18 6.87
CA ASP A 397 -3.67 2.60 6.75
C ASP A 397 -4.84 3.45 6.27
N SER A 398 -5.70 2.89 5.42
CA SER A 398 -6.94 3.54 4.98
C SER A 398 -7.80 3.98 6.16
N VAL A 399 -8.11 3.05 7.08
CA VAL A 399 -8.97 3.30 8.24
C VAL A 399 -8.31 4.27 9.22
N ILE A 400 -6.99 4.15 9.44
CA ILE A 400 -6.24 5.09 10.28
C ILE A 400 -6.33 6.52 9.71
N ASN A 401 -6.04 6.68 8.41
CA ASN A 401 -6.12 7.96 7.72
C ASN A 401 -7.52 8.58 7.87
N GLY A 402 -8.57 7.79 7.61
CA GLY A 402 -9.96 8.21 7.75
C GLY A 402 -10.30 8.69 9.18
N PHE A 403 -9.88 7.95 10.20
CA PHE A 403 -10.11 8.35 11.59
C PHE A 403 -9.33 9.61 11.98
N ILE A 404 -8.09 9.79 11.52
CA ILE A 404 -7.30 10.99 11.81
C ILE A 404 -7.84 12.22 11.07
N PHE A 405 -8.36 12.05 9.85
CA PHE A 405 -9.05 13.11 9.11
C PHE A 405 -10.31 13.56 9.86
N LEU A 406 -11.11 12.59 10.33
CA LEU A 406 -12.30 12.85 11.12
C LEU A 406 -11.97 13.52 12.47
N PHE A 407 -10.92 13.06 13.15
CA PHE A 407 -10.42 13.68 14.38
C PHE A 407 -10.02 15.14 14.15
N THR A 408 -9.25 15.41 13.10
CA THR A 408 -8.81 16.77 12.76
C THR A 408 -10.01 17.68 12.46
N ALA A 409 -10.97 17.19 11.67
CA ALA A 409 -12.21 17.90 11.39
C ALA A 409 -13.03 18.20 12.65
N LEU A 410 -13.10 17.25 13.60
CA LEU A 410 -13.77 17.44 14.89
C LEU A 410 -13.06 18.46 15.79
N CYS A 411 -11.73 18.47 15.81
CA CYS A 411 -10.94 19.49 16.50
C CYS A 411 -11.24 20.89 15.94
N PHE A 412 -11.23 21.04 14.61
CA PHE A 412 -11.58 22.31 13.96
C PHE A 412 -13.04 22.70 14.21
N TYR A 413 -13.95 21.74 14.16
CA TYR A 413 -15.36 21.95 14.49
C TYR A 413 -15.56 22.47 15.91
N ARG A 414 -14.87 21.85 16.89
CA ARG A 414 -14.96 22.24 18.30
C ARG A 414 -14.37 23.62 18.56
N LEU A 415 -13.26 23.95 17.89
CA LEU A 415 -12.63 25.26 17.96
C LEU A 415 -13.58 26.38 17.52
N HIS A 416 -14.35 26.17 16.46
CA HIS A 416 -15.29 27.17 15.94
C HIS A 416 -16.64 27.18 16.66
N ASN A 417 -17.12 26.04 17.15
CA ASN A 417 -18.45 25.88 17.76
C ASN A 417 -18.39 25.38 19.22
N PRO A 418 -18.09 26.24 20.21
CA PRO A 418 -17.87 25.84 21.60
C PRO A 418 -19.14 25.36 22.34
N LYS A 419 -20.34 25.61 21.82
CA LYS A 419 -21.62 25.32 22.51
C LYS A 419 -22.33 24.01 22.07
N ARG A 420 -21.70 23.11 21.30
CA ARG A 420 -22.38 21.90 20.75
C ARG A 420 -22.51 20.70 21.71
N LYS A 421 -23.36 19.74 21.30
CA LYS A 421 -23.84 18.53 22.02
C LYS A 421 -22.73 17.63 22.59
N LYS A 422 -23.02 16.96 23.72
CA LYS A 422 -22.14 16.01 24.42
C LYS A 422 -21.64 14.84 23.54
N SER A 423 -22.41 14.42 22.54
CA SER A 423 -22.05 13.31 21.63
C SER A 423 -20.74 13.56 20.86
N TYR A 424 -20.45 14.81 20.50
CA TYR A 424 -19.21 15.16 19.80
C TYR A 424 -17.97 15.02 20.71
N LEU A 425 -18.11 15.28 22.00
CA LEU A 425 -17.02 15.11 22.96
C LEU A 425 -16.70 13.63 23.19
N ILE A 426 -17.73 12.77 23.19
CA ILE A 426 -17.55 11.32 23.28
C ILE A 426 -16.82 10.80 22.03
N ALA A 427 -17.26 11.21 20.83
CA ALA A 427 -16.59 10.84 19.58
C ALA A 427 -15.14 11.33 19.55
N LEU A 428 -14.88 12.56 19.99
CA LEU A 428 -13.53 13.12 20.07
C LEU A 428 -12.65 12.35 21.07
N GLY A 429 -13.18 11.97 22.22
CA GLY A 429 -12.47 11.16 23.22
C GLY A 429 -12.12 9.76 22.71
N PHE A 430 -13.05 9.10 22.01
CA PHE A 430 -12.81 7.80 21.38
C PHE A 430 -11.71 7.89 20.31
N LEU A 431 -11.77 8.89 19.42
CA LEU A 431 -10.75 9.09 18.39
C LEU A 431 -9.39 9.47 18.98
N ALA A 432 -9.36 10.26 20.06
CA ALA A 432 -8.13 10.57 20.78
C ALA A 432 -7.48 9.31 21.37
N LEU A 433 -8.26 8.43 21.99
CA LEU A 433 -7.78 7.14 22.48
C LEU A 433 -7.28 6.27 21.34
N PHE A 434 -8.00 6.23 20.22
CA PHE A 434 -7.59 5.48 19.03
C PHE A 434 -6.23 5.98 18.49
N ILE A 435 -6.05 7.28 18.32
CA ILE A 435 -4.78 7.86 17.84
C ILE A 435 -3.61 7.52 18.77
N ALA A 436 -3.85 7.49 20.08
CA ALA A 436 -2.84 7.15 21.07
C ALA A 436 -2.29 5.73 20.88
N ILE A 437 -3.17 4.77 20.59
CA ILE A 437 -2.85 3.34 20.62
C ILE A 437 -2.49 2.74 19.24
N VAL A 438 -2.35 3.57 18.21
CA VAL A 438 -2.12 3.14 16.82
C VAL A 438 -0.67 3.32 16.41
N LYS A 439 -0.12 2.38 15.62
CA LYS A 439 1.23 2.42 15.03
C LYS A 439 2.32 2.83 16.04
N GLY A 440 2.38 2.16 17.20
CA GLY A 440 3.41 2.46 18.20
C GLY A 440 3.34 3.86 18.83
N GLY A 441 2.24 4.61 18.63
CA GLY A 441 2.07 5.95 19.16
C GLY A 441 2.73 7.07 18.33
N VAL A 442 3.15 6.82 17.09
CA VAL A 442 3.81 7.85 16.25
C VAL A 442 2.93 9.08 15.98
N TYR A 443 1.60 8.93 16.06
CA TYR A 443 0.63 10.02 15.89
C TYR A 443 0.18 10.67 17.19
N LEU A 444 0.73 10.25 18.34
CA LEU A 444 0.40 10.80 19.65
C LEU A 444 0.50 12.35 19.73
N PRO A 445 1.49 13.02 19.09
CA PRO A 445 1.60 14.47 19.13
C PRO A 445 0.42 15.20 18.47
N LEU A 446 -0.36 14.55 17.59
CA LEU A 446 -1.61 15.11 17.06
C LEU A 446 -2.65 15.40 18.14
N LEU A 447 -2.56 14.75 19.31
CA LEU A 447 -3.46 15.04 20.42
C LEU A 447 -3.27 16.45 20.99
N LEU A 448 -2.14 17.13 20.69
CA LEU A 448 -1.96 18.55 21.02
C LEU A 448 -3.03 19.44 20.36
N LEU A 449 -3.67 19.00 19.28
CA LEU A 449 -4.82 19.69 18.67
C LEU A 449 -6.02 19.81 19.63
N LEU A 450 -6.14 18.91 20.61
CA LEU A 450 -7.16 19.00 21.66
C LEU A 450 -6.96 20.23 22.55
N LEU A 451 -5.71 20.65 22.79
CA LEU A 451 -5.42 21.84 23.60
C LEU A 451 -6.02 23.10 22.97
N MET A 452 -6.05 23.17 21.64
CA MET A 452 -6.70 24.27 20.91
C MET A 452 -8.20 24.33 21.23
N CYS A 453 -8.86 23.17 21.35
CA CYS A 453 -10.29 23.05 21.61
C CYS A 453 -10.72 23.59 22.98
N PHE A 454 -9.81 23.57 23.97
CA PHE A 454 -10.08 24.01 25.35
C PHE A 454 -9.49 25.39 25.68
N SER A 455 -8.64 25.94 24.79
CA SER A 455 -8.02 27.27 24.96
C SER A 455 -9.01 28.45 24.95
N HIS A 456 -10.22 28.25 24.41
CA HIS A 456 -11.22 29.30 24.17
C HIS A 456 -12.40 29.31 25.13
N VAL A 457 -12.38 28.53 26.23
CA VAL A 457 -13.48 28.57 27.21
C VAL A 457 -13.48 29.97 27.86
N PRO A 458 -14.52 30.79 27.66
CA PRO A 458 -14.50 32.17 28.15
C PRO A 458 -14.43 32.16 29.68
N HIS A 459 -13.36 32.77 30.22
CA HIS A 459 -13.15 32.92 31.66
C HIS A 459 -14.30 33.64 32.39
N HIS A 460 -15.20 34.31 31.66
CA HIS A 460 -16.20 35.19 32.25
C HIS A 460 -17.44 34.46 32.81
N HIS A 461 -17.64 33.17 32.51
CA HIS A 461 -18.78 32.38 33.02
C HIS A 461 -18.37 31.14 33.83
N MET A 462 -17.06 30.95 34.07
CA MET A 462 -16.57 29.84 34.88
C MET A 462 -16.34 30.29 36.32
N HIS A 463 -16.92 29.56 37.29
CA HIS A 463 -16.59 29.72 38.71
C HIS A 463 -15.06 29.68 38.93
N LYS A 464 -14.55 30.52 39.83
CA LYS A 464 -13.11 30.72 40.14
C LYS A 464 -12.32 29.41 40.36
N LYS A 465 -12.98 28.36 40.88
CA LYS A 465 -12.41 27.00 41.07
C LYS A 465 -12.26 26.20 39.77
N MET A 466 -13.20 26.36 38.84
CA MET A 466 -13.27 25.61 37.58
C MET A 466 -12.19 26.05 36.58
N ARG A 467 -11.58 27.23 36.80
CA ARG A 467 -10.43 27.78 36.06
C ARG A 467 -9.16 26.93 36.15
N TRP A 468 -8.97 26.19 37.25
CA TRP A 468 -7.82 25.31 37.48
C TRP A 468 -8.15 23.84 37.25
N ILE A 469 -9.42 23.44 37.49
CA ILE A 469 -9.87 22.04 37.35
C ILE A 469 -9.85 21.58 35.89
N VAL A 470 -10.27 22.40 34.93
CA VAL A 470 -10.29 22.00 33.50
C VAL A 470 -8.89 21.72 32.93
N PRO A 471 -7.88 22.62 33.07
CA PRO A 471 -6.52 22.31 32.62
C PRO A 471 -5.90 21.15 33.41
N LEU A 472 -6.21 21.01 34.71
CA LEU A 472 -5.77 19.86 35.50
C LEU A 472 -6.36 18.54 34.97
N CYS A 473 -7.65 18.48 34.64
CA CYS A 473 -8.28 17.30 34.06
C CYS A 473 -7.72 16.96 32.67
N ILE A 474 -7.38 17.97 31.86
CA ILE A 474 -6.71 17.77 30.56
C ILE A 474 -5.30 17.21 30.76
N CYS A 475 -4.53 17.76 31.71
CA CYS A 475 -3.20 17.22 32.06
C CYS A 475 -3.29 15.80 32.60
N VAL A 476 -4.21 15.51 33.52
CA VAL A 476 -4.43 14.15 34.06
C VAL A 476 -4.88 13.20 32.95
N GLY A 477 -5.77 13.63 32.06
CA GLY A 477 -6.18 12.85 30.89
C GLY A 477 -5.03 12.56 29.93
N ALA A 478 -4.17 13.55 29.66
CA ALA A 478 -2.98 13.38 28.84
C ALA A 478 -1.96 12.43 29.49
N VAL A 479 -1.72 12.55 30.81
CA VAL A 479 -0.82 11.67 31.56
C VAL A 479 -1.35 10.23 31.58
N LEU A 480 -2.64 10.03 31.83
CA LEU A 480 -3.27 8.71 31.77
C LEU A 480 -3.17 8.10 30.38
N LEU A 481 -3.38 8.90 29.34
CA LEU A 481 -3.31 8.44 27.96
C LEU A 481 -1.87 8.07 27.57
N ILE A 482 -0.87 8.86 27.98
CA ILE A 482 0.55 8.52 27.83
C ILE A 482 0.89 7.23 28.59
N ALA A 483 0.42 7.09 29.83
CA ALA A 483 0.64 5.89 30.64
C ALA A 483 0.05 4.64 29.97
N VAL A 484 -1.19 4.72 29.44
CA VAL A 484 -1.83 3.63 28.69
C VAL A 484 -1.03 3.28 27.44
N THR A 485 -0.53 4.27 26.70
CA THR A 485 0.31 3.99 25.52
C THR A 485 1.63 3.32 25.87
N LEU A 486 2.30 3.77 26.94
CA LEU A 486 3.54 3.16 27.40
C LEU A 486 3.31 1.72 27.87
N ILE A 487 2.24 1.45 28.62
CA ILE A 487 1.88 0.10 29.05
C ILE A 487 1.60 -0.80 27.85
N LYS A 488 0.81 -0.33 26.88
CA LYS A 488 0.47 -1.12 25.69
C LYS A 488 1.71 -1.50 24.87
N PHE A 489 2.63 -0.55 24.68
CA PHE A 489 3.82 -0.76 23.85
C PHE A 489 5.05 -1.22 24.65
N MET A 490 4.93 -1.42 25.96
CA MET A 490 6.04 -1.91 26.80
C MET A 490 6.65 -3.21 26.30
N PRO A 491 5.89 -4.25 25.87
CA PRO A 491 6.47 -5.48 25.36
C PRO A 491 7.31 -5.28 24.10
N MET A 492 6.86 -4.37 23.22
CA MET A 492 7.59 -4.00 22.00
C MET A 492 8.89 -3.27 22.37
N PHE A 493 8.82 -2.28 23.25
CA PHE A 493 10.02 -1.60 23.73
C PHE A 493 11.00 -2.56 24.40
N SER A 494 10.52 -3.45 25.28
CA SER A 494 11.39 -4.43 25.92
C SER A 494 12.06 -5.38 24.93
N ALA A 495 11.37 -5.80 23.87
CA ALA A 495 11.97 -6.61 22.82
C ALA A 495 13.07 -5.84 22.08
N MET A 496 12.85 -4.57 21.75
CA MET A 496 13.85 -3.70 21.11
C MET A 496 15.03 -3.35 22.02
N PHE A 497 14.86 -3.40 23.34
CA PHE A 497 15.95 -3.24 24.31
C PHE A 497 16.70 -4.55 24.59
N ALA A 498 16.05 -5.70 24.40
CA ALA A 498 16.60 -7.02 24.68
C ALA A 498 17.28 -7.69 23.47
N THR A 499 17.06 -7.17 22.25
CA THR A 499 17.84 -7.56 21.08
C THR A 499 19.29 -7.12 21.26
N ASP A 500 20.09 -8.03 21.81
CA ASP A 500 21.55 -7.98 21.72
C ASP A 500 21.96 -7.82 20.26
N ILE A 501 23.05 -7.07 20.06
CA ILE A 501 23.74 -6.87 18.79
C ILE A 501 23.80 -8.22 18.08
N SER A 502 23.07 -8.35 16.97
CA SER A 502 23.06 -9.55 16.15
C SER A 502 24.50 -9.94 15.81
N ALA A 503 24.80 -11.24 15.81
CA ALA A 503 26.13 -11.77 15.46
C ALA A 503 26.55 -11.47 14.00
N ASP A 504 25.66 -10.84 13.23
CA ASP A 504 25.88 -10.32 11.88
C ASP A 504 25.94 -8.78 11.89
N PRO A 505 27.13 -8.17 11.73
CA PRO A 505 27.33 -6.72 11.76
C PRO A 505 26.57 -5.97 10.65
N GLU A 506 26.30 -6.62 9.51
CA GLU A 506 25.66 -5.97 8.35
C GLU A 506 24.15 -5.73 8.53
N ASN A 507 23.49 -6.44 9.45
CA ASN A 507 22.04 -6.33 9.69
C ASN A 507 21.69 -5.71 11.05
N THR A 508 22.66 -5.08 11.74
CA THR A 508 22.39 -4.47 13.04
C THR A 508 21.63 -3.15 12.85
N ILE A 509 20.39 -3.09 13.35
CA ILE A 509 19.53 -1.91 13.33
C ILE A 509 19.90 -0.97 14.50
N TYR A 510 19.68 0.35 14.35
CA TYR A 510 19.94 1.31 15.43
C TYR A 510 19.10 1.01 16.70
N PRO A 511 19.72 0.75 17.86
CA PRO A 511 18.98 0.54 19.10
C PRO A 511 18.47 1.86 19.69
N ILE A 512 17.41 1.79 20.51
CA ILE A 512 16.83 2.97 21.19
C ILE A 512 17.89 3.71 22.03
N SER A 513 18.80 2.96 22.65
CA SER A 513 19.90 3.50 23.47
C SER A 513 20.84 4.42 22.68
N TYR A 514 21.04 4.17 21.39
CA TYR A 514 21.91 4.96 20.53
C TYR A 514 21.48 6.43 20.48
N VAL A 515 20.17 6.68 20.41
CA VAL A 515 19.67 8.06 20.30
C VAL A 515 19.92 8.87 21.58
N PHE A 516 19.89 8.21 22.74
CA PHE A 516 20.20 8.86 24.01
C PHE A 516 21.70 9.02 24.24
N GLN A 517 22.52 8.10 23.74
CA GLN A 517 23.98 8.14 23.89
C GLN A 517 24.65 9.09 22.88
N HIS A 518 24.07 9.25 21.68
CA HIS A 518 24.62 10.04 20.58
C HIS A 518 23.60 11.06 20.02
N PRO A 519 23.21 12.08 20.82
CA PRO A 519 22.18 13.04 20.40
C PRO A 519 22.60 13.89 19.20
N LEU A 520 23.86 14.32 19.12
CA LEU A 520 24.37 15.11 17.98
C LEU A 520 24.40 14.28 16.68
N GLN A 521 24.81 13.01 16.77
CA GLN A 521 24.80 12.10 15.62
C GLN A 521 23.38 11.78 15.17
N THR A 522 22.44 11.66 16.10
CA THR A 522 21.02 11.50 15.77
C THR A 522 20.48 12.72 15.02
N ILE A 523 20.81 13.94 15.46
CA ILE A 523 20.44 15.16 14.75
C ILE A 523 21.07 15.19 13.35
N TYR A 524 22.33 14.76 13.23
CA TYR A 524 23.01 14.65 11.94
C TYR A 524 22.31 13.66 10.99
N ILE A 525 21.94 12.46 11.47
CA ILE A 525 21.19 11.46 10.70
C ILE A 525 19.81 12.02 10.28
N LEU A 526 19.09 12.67 11.20
CA LEU A 526 17.80 13.31 10.90
C LEU A 526 17.95 14.39 9.83
N TRP A 527 18.99 15.22 9.92
CA TRP A 527 19.27 16.26 8.94
C TRP A 527 19.60 15.66 7.57
N ASN A 528 20.50 14.68 7.51
CA ASN A 528 20.83 13.96 6.28
C ASN A 528 19.60 13.33 5.65
N THR A 529 18.72 12.75 6.47
CA THR A 529 17.44 12.19 6.01
C THR A 529 16.56 13.26 5.37
N VAL A 530 16.44 14.45 5.96
CA VAL A 530 15.67 15.55 5.36
C VAL A 530 16.27 15.97 4.03
N ILE A 531 17.59 16.11 3.93
CA ILE A 531 18.25 16.53 2.70
C ILE A 531 18.14 15.47 1.60
N GLN A 532 18.41 14.20 1.92
CA GLN A 532 18.45 13.12 0.93
C GLN A 532 17.06 12.57 0.58
N CYS A 533 16.13 12.52 1.53
CA CYS A 533 14.83 11.86 1.34
C CYS A 533 13.66 12.82 1.12
N SER A 534 13.82 14.14 1.21
CA SER A 534 12.72 15.11 1.05
C SER A 534 11.97 14.97 -0.29
N ASP A 535 12.70 14.77 -1.40
CA ASP A 535 12.11 14.46 -2.71
C ASP A 535 11.19 13.24 -2.63
N THR A 536 11.70 12.13 -2.09
CA THR A 536 10.95 10.87 -1.99
C THR A 536 9.75 10.99 -1.06
N ILE A 537 9.86 11.73 0.04
CA ILE A 537 8.77 11.95 0.99
C ILE A 537 7.65 12.77 0.32
N LEU A 538 7.99 13.90 -0.30
CA LEU A 538 6.99 14.76 -0.96
C LEU A 538 6.38 14.06 -2.17
N ARG A 539 7.20 13.37 -2.97
CA ARG A 539 6.76 12.55 -4.09
C ARG A 539 5.76 11.50 -3.62
N GLY A 540 6.09 10.74 -2.57
CA GLY A 540 5.21 9.72 -2.01
C GLY A 540 3.90 10.30 -1.45
N LEU A 541 3.95 11.47 -0.79
CA LEU A 541 2.78 12.12 -0.20
C LEU A 541 1.75 12.56 -1.25
N LEU A 542 2.22 12.96 -2.43
CA LEU A 542 1.36 13.42 -3.53
C LEU A 542 0.92 12.29 -4.47
N GLY A 543 1.29 11.03 -4.23
CA GLY A 543 0.97 9.93 -5.16
C GLY A 543 1.97 9.72 -6.28
N GLY A 544 3.22 10.12 -6.07
CA GLY A 544 4.29 10.01 -7.03
C GLY A 544 5.06 8.68 -7.05
N LYS A 545 4.91 7.88 -5.99
CA LYS A 545 5.40 6.49 -5.88
C LYS A 545 4.20 5.61 -5.52
N LEU A 546 3.66 4.91 -6.52
CA LEU A 546 2.47 4.05 -6.42
C LEU A 546 2.87 2.57 -6.53
N SER A 547 1.92 1.67 -6.30
CA SER A 547 2.14 0.21 -6.14
C SER A 547 3.27 -0.06 -5.13
N TRP A 548 4.14 -1.06 -5.35
CA TRP A 548 5.28 -1.40 -4.49
C TRP A 548 6.46 -0.44 -4.65
N LEU A 549 6.16 0.86 -4.84
CA LEU A 549 7.10 1.93 -5.19
C LEU A 549 7.66 1.84 -6.63
N ASP A 550 7.10 0.94 -7.43
CA ASP A 550 7.53 0.68 -8.82
C ASP A 550 6.98 1.75 -9.79
N ILE A 551 5.74 2.19 -9.57
CA ILE A 551 5.11 3.21 -10.42
C ILE A 551 5.60 4.60 -10.00
N ASN A 552 6.34 5.24 -10.90
CA ASN A 552 7.00 6.51 -10.67
C ASN A 552 6.36 7.64 -11.52
N ILE A 553 5.38 8.35 -10.95
CA ILE A 553 4.67 9.43 -11.64
C ILE A 553 5.59 10.64 -11.86
N ASN A 554 5.41 11.34 -12.98
CA ASN A 554 6.24 12.48 -13.36
C ASN A 554 6.00 13.69 -12.43
N TRP A 555 7.09 14.35 -11.99
CA TRP A 555 7.06 15.55 -11.16
C TRP A 555 6.20 16.69 -11.73
N SER A 556 6.08 16.80 -13.05
CA SER A 556 5.20 17.80 -13.68
C SER A 556 3.73 17.64 -13.31
N LEU A 557 3.24 16.43 -13.04
CA LEU A 557 1.87 16.20 -12.56
C LEU A 557 1.76 16.47 -11.05
N LEU A 558 2.77 16.05 -10.29
CA LEU A 558 2.81 16.19 -8.83
C LEU A 558 2.84 17.65 -8.39
N ILE A 559 3.59 18.50 -9.09
CA ILE A 559 3.63 19.94 -8.78
C ILE A 559 2.25 20.60 -8.97
N VAL A 560 1.44 20.11 -9.92
CA VAL A 560 0.08 20.59 -10.12
C VAL A 560 -0.81 20.20 -8.94
N PHE A 561 -0.72 18.98 -8.42
CA PHE A 561 -1.42 18.61 -7.17
C PHE A 561 -1.02 19.50 -6.00
N LEU A 562 0.28 19.76 -5.82
CA LEU A 562 0.75 20.65 -4.76
C LEU A 562 0.15 22.06 -4.89
N ILE A 563 0.16 22.63 -6.10
CA ILE A 563 -0.45 23.94 -6.38
C ILE A 563 -1.97 23.89 -6.09
N ILE A 564 -2.67 22.84 -6.52
CA ILE A 564 -4.10 22.65 -6.27
C ILE A 564 -4.39 22.64 -4.77
N LEU A 565 -3.64 21.91 -3.95
CA LEU A 565 -3.81 21.88 -2.49
C LEU A 565 -3.63 23.27 -1.86
N LEU A 566 -2.60 24.01 -2.30
CA LEU A 566 -2.32 25.37 -1.83
C LEU A 566 -3.38 26.38 -2.27
N LEU A 567 -4.06 26.16 -3.39
CA LEU A 567 -5.17 27.00 -3.84
C LEU A 567 -6.49 26.63 -3.12
N LEU A 568 -6.79 25.33 -2.98
CA LEU A 568 -8.04 24.85 -2.39
C LEU A 568 -8.17 25.14 -0.89
N VAL A 569 -7.05 25.25 -0.15
CA VAL A 569 -7.08 25.71 1.24
C VAL A 569 -7.49 27.18 1.39
N ASN A 570 -7.42 27.98 0.31
CA ASN A 570 -7.70 29.41 0.29
C ASN A 570 -9.04 29.77 -0.40
N VAL A 571 -9.99 28.83 -0.46
CA VAL A 571 -11.33 29.07 -1.01
C VAL A 571 -12.15 29.99 -0.11
N LYS A 572 -12.77 31.03 -0.67
CA LYS A 572 -13.59 31.98 0.08
C LYS A 572 -14.73 31.28 0.82
N GLY A 573 -14.90 31.61 2.10
CA GLY A 573 -15.90 30.99 2.97
C GLY A 573 -15.55 29.59 3.46
N ASP A 574 -14.45 28.99 2.97
CA ASP A 574 -13.93 27.69 3.40
C ASP A 574 -12.48 27.75 3.90
N ALA A 575 -11.83 28.92 3.84
CA ALA A 575 -10.46 29.08 4.29
C ALA A 575 -10.36 28.96 5.84
N PRO A 576 -9.40 28.17 6.37
CA PRO A 576 -9.17 28.07 7.80
C PRO A 576 -8.81 29.42 8.43
N VAL A 577 -9.47 29.77 9.55
CA VAL A 577 -9.17 30.98 10.32
C VAL A 577 -8.57 30.59 11.66
N PHE A 578 -7.26 30.79 11.82
CA PHE A 578 -6.52 30.41 13.02
C PHE A 578 -5.82 31.61 13.66
N THR A 579 -5.85 31.66 15.01
CA THR A 579 -5.00 32.56 15.79
C THR A 579 -3.53 32.10 15.72
N ARG A 580 -2.58 32.97 16.06
CA ARG A 580 -1.14 32.59 16.15
C ARG A 580 -0.91 31.40 17.08
N LYS A 581 -1.61 31.33 18.22
CA LYS A 581 -1.54 30.21 19.17
C LYS A 581 -2.03 28.89 18.56
N ASN A 582 -3.11 28.95 17.79
CA ASN A 582 -3.65 27.78 17.09
C ASN A 582 -2.65 27.26 16.05
N ARG A 583 -2.05 28.17 15.25
CA ARG A 583 -1.02 27.82 14.27
C ARG A 583 0.20 27.16 14.92
N THR A 584 0.66 27.66 16.09
CA THR A 584 1.77 27.04 16.81
C THR A 584 1.43 25.64 17.29
N PHE A 585 0.24 25.41 17.86
CA PHE A 585 -0.16 24.05 18.29
C PHE A 585 -0.23 23.07 17.12
N ILE A 586 -0.80 23.48 15.98
CA ILE A 586 -0.83 22.66 14.77
C ILE A 586 0.61 22.35 14.31
N ALA A 587 1.48 23.36 14.21
CA ALA A 587 2.86 23.18 13.78
C ALA A 587 3.64 22.23 14.70
N PHE A 588 3.56 22.40 16.02
CA PHE A 588 4.20 21.50 16.99
C PHE A 588 3.62 20.08 16.94
N SER A 589 2.31 19.92 16.73
CA SER A 589 1.68 18.60 16.60
C SER A 589 2.17 17.84 15.35
N CYS A 590 2.28 18.53 14.21
CA CYS A 590 2.80 17.95 12.98
C CYS A 590 4.29 17.67 13.08
N LEU A 591 5.08 18.60 13.62
CA LEU A 591 6.53 18.43 13.80
C LEU A 591 6.84 17.28 14.76
N GLY A 592 6.14 17.18 15.89
CA GLY A 592 6.30 16.08 16.84
C GLY A 592 6.00 14.74 16.20
N SER A 593 4.91 14.62 15.44
CA SER A 593 4.55 13.37 14.77
C SER A 593 5.54 13.02 13.67
N LEU A 594 6.04 14.01 12.92
CA LEU A 594 7.09 13.83 11.91
C LEU A 594 8.37 13.24 12.55
N LEU A 595 8.81 13.80 13.68
CA LEU A 595 9.99 13.31 14.39
C LEU A 595 9.79 11.89 14.93
N LEU A 596 8.61 11.57 15.47
CA LEU A 596 8.31 10.21 15.93
C LEU A 596 8.25 9.19 14.79
N ILE A 597 7.72 9.56 13.63
CA ILE A 597 7.75 8.70 12.43
C ILE A 597 9.20 8.42 12.02
N MET A 598 10.03 9.46 11.93
CA MET A 598 11.45 9.30 11.58
C MET A 598 12.17 8.43 12.60
N PHE A 599 12.00 8.70 13.89
CA PHE A 599 12.60 7.90 14.96
C PHE A 599 12.14 6.43 14.91
N SER A 600 10.86 6.18 14.65
CA SER A 600 10.36 4.80 14.53
C SER A 600 11.01 4.02 13.39
N MET A 601 11.30 4.67 12.26
CA MET A 601 11.98 4.06 11.11
C MET A 601 13.48 3.92 11.34
N MET A 602 14.09 4.83 12.11
CA MET A 602 15.48 4.73 12.53
C MET A 602 15.70 3.45 13.35
N VAL A 603 14.88 3.24 14.39
CA VAL A 603 15.04 2.12 15.32
C VAL A 603 14.39 0.83 14.82
N GLY A 604 13.39 0.93 13.95
CA GLY A 604 12.63 -0.24 13.47
C GLY A 604 13.09 -0.79 12.12
N TYR A 605 13.89 -0.05 11.35
CA TYR A 605 14.20 -0.43 9.97
C TYR A 605 15.62 -0.06 9.50
N THR A 606 16.26 0.98 10.05
CA THR A 606 17.53 1.50 9.52
C THR A 606 18.74 0.76 10.07
N THR A 607 19.59 0.24 9.19
CA THR A 607 20.86 -0.40 9.54
C THR A 607 21.92 0.62 9.96
N MET A 608 22.82 0.23 10.88
CA MET A 608 23.80 1.14 11.49
C MET A 608 24.90 1.65 10.54
N ASP A 609 25.05 1.05 9.38
CA ASP A 609 25.97 1.47 8.32
C ASP A 609 25.48 2.69 7.53
N CYS A 610 24.19 3.02 7.63
CA CYS A 610 23.56 4.12 6.91
C CYS A 610 23.63 5.45 7.66
N ASP A 611 23.92 6.53 6.92
CA ASP A 611 24.00 7.91 7.41
C ASP A 611 22.67 8.69 7.32
N HIS A 612 21.61 8.02 6.88
CA HIS A 612 20.24 8.52 6.74
C HIS A 612 19.25 7.40 7.08
N ILE A 613 18.00 7.77 7.40
CA ILE A 613 16.95 6.83 7.81
C ILE A 613 16.33 6.19 6.57
N GLN A 614 16.36 4.86 6.53
CA GLN A 614 15.79 4.06 5.45
C GLN A 614 14.30 3.79 5.67
N GLY A 615 13.59 3.41 4.59
CA GLY A 615 12.20 2.95 4.68
C GLY A 615 11.14 4.05 4.89
N ILE A 616 11.52 5.33 4.97
CA ILE A 616 10.56 6.44 5.10
C ILE A 616 9.78 6.61 3.80
N GLN A 617 8.45 6.52 3.91
CA GLN A 617 7.54 6.72 2.78
C GLN A 617 6.63 7.94 2.99
N GLY A 618 6.32 8.63 1.90
CA GLY A 618 5.43 9.80 1.92
C GLY A 618 4.02 9.51 2.46
N ARG A 619 3.51 8.28 2.29
CA ARG A 619 2.20 7.87 2.81
C ARG A 619 2.06 7.97 4.34
N TYR A 620 3.17 7.85 5.09
CA TYR A 620 3.15 7.93 6.55
C TYR A 620 2.75 9.32 7.07
N PHE A 621 2.89 10.34 6.23
CA PHE A 621 2.56 11.73 6.53
C PHE A 621 1.13 12.11 6.11
N LEU A 622 0.38 11.24 5.42
CA LEU A 622 -1.01 11.49 5.04
C LEU A 622 -1.90 11.85 6.25
N PRO A 623 -1.83 11.18 7.41
CA PRO A 623 -2.56 11.58 8.61
C PRO A 623 -2.31 13.02 9.05
N LEU A 624 -1.11 13.54 8.81
CA LEU A 624 -0.72 14.89 9.19
C LEU A 624 -1.21 15.93 8.18
N ALA A 625 -1.47 15.52 6.94
CA ALA A 625 -1.72 16.41 5.81
C ALA A 625 -2.89 17.38 6.05
N PRO A 626 -4.06 16.98 6.62
CA PRO A 626 -5.15 17.93 6.88
C PRO A 626 -4.73 19.07 7.81
N ALA A 627 -3.99 18.75 8.87
CA ALA A 627 -3.50 19.73 9.83
C ALA A 627 -2.36 20.57 9.24
N LEU A 628 -1.38 19.92 8.60
CA LEU A 628 -0.23 20.56 7.97
C LEU A 628 -0.63 21.54 6.87
N PHE A 629 -1.45 21.11 5.89
CA PHE A 629 -1.85 21.97 4.78
C PHE A 629 -2.75 23.13 5.23
N SER A 630 -3.49 22.99 6.33
CA SER A 630 -4.31 24.07 6.89
C SER A 630 -3.48 25.30 7.35
N LEU A 631 -2.19 25.11 7.65
CA LEU A 631 -1.26 26.19 8.01
C LEU A 631 -0.96 27.14 6.84
N PHE A 632 -1.10 26.68 5.60
CA PHE A 632 -0.86 27.46 4.39
C PHE A 632 -2.04 28.36 4.00
N SER A 633 -3.09 28.41 4.83
CA SER A 633 -4.12 29.44 4.71
C SER A 633 -3.51 30.84 4.88
N THR A 634 -3.77 31.72 3.93
CA THR A 634 -3.24 33.08 3.88
C THR A 634 -4.29 34.08 3.44
N ALA A 635 -4.15 35.33 3.87
CA ALA A 635 -4.99 36.43 3.40
C ALA A 635 -4.57 36.94 2.00
N MET A 636 -3.37 36.57 1.53
CA MET A 636 -2.82 37.06 0.25
C MET A 636 -3.48 36.41 -0.98
N VAL A 637 -3.95 35.17 -0.83
CA VAL A 637 -4.53 34.38 -1.92
C VAL A 637 -5.98 34.14 -1.60
N SER A 638 -6.86 34.35 -2.58
CA SER A 638 -8.29 34.12 -2.40
C SER A 638 -8.90 33.51 -3.65
N VAL A 639 -9.55 32.36 -3.48
CA VAL A 639 -10.16 31.60 -4.57
C VAL A 639 -11.69 31.70 -4.47
N ASP A 640 -12.31 32.31 -5.47
CA ASP A 640 -13.77 32.37 -5.60
C ASP A 640 -14.35 31.00 -5.96
N HIS A 641 -15.65 30.81 -5.71
CA HIS A 641 -16.34 29.54 -6.00
C HIS A 641 -16.24 29.08 -7.46
N ASN A 642 -16.36 30.00 -8.43
CA ASN A 642 -16.20 29.65 -9.85
C ASN A 642 -14.77 29.22 -10.19
N ARG A 643 -13.77 29.78 -9.51
CA ARG A 643 -12.37 29.38 -9.68
C ARG A 643 -12.10 28.05 -9.01
N SER A 644 -12.70 27.77 -7.83
CA SER A 644 -12.58 26.47 -7.19
C SER A 644 -13.15 25.35 -8.05
N CYS A 645 -14.26 25.58 -8.75
CA CYS A 645 -14.81 24.58 -9.70
C CYS A 645 -13.81 24.25 -10.82
N LYS A 646 -13.12 25.25 -11.38
CA LYS A 646 -12.07 25.02 -12.39
C LYS A 646 -10.85 24.30 -11.82
N ILE A 647 -10.42 24.65 -10.61
CA ILE A 647 -9.30 23.98 -9.92
C ILE A 647 -9.63 22.50 -9.67
N TRP A 648 -10.86 22.21 -9.26
CA TRP A 648 -11.35 20.85 -9.10
C TRP A 648 -11.38 20.08 -10.42
N GLU A 649 -11.84 20.70 -11.51
CA GLU A 649 -11.81 20.08 -12.82
C GLU A 649 -10.37 19.79 -13.28
N THR A 650 -9.43 20.73 -13.05
CA THR A 650 -8.01 20.48 -13.30
C THR A 650 -7.52 19.27 -12.49
N MET A 651 -7.90 19.16 -11.22
CA MET A 651 -7.53 18.00 -10.41
C MET A 651 -8.00 16.68 -11.03
N MET A 652 -9.26 16.60 -11.48
CA MET A 652 -9.81 15.38 -12.10
C MET A 652 -9.13 15.01 -13.42
N VAL A 653 -8.74 16.01 -14.21
CA VAL A 653 -7.95 15.79 -15.43
C VAL A 653 -6.55 15.28 -15.09
N ILE A 654 -5.87 15.86 -14.10
CA ILE A 654 -4.54 15.40 -13.69
C ILE A 654 -4.61 13.98 -13.10
N GLU A 655 -5.61 13.65 -12.29
CA GLU A 655 -5.84 12.27 -11.83
C GLU A 655 -5.97 11.29 -13.00
N SER A 656 -6.72 11.66 -14.03
CA SER A 656 -6.88 10.83 -15.23
C SER A 656 -5.54 10.63 -15.96
N LEU A 657 -4.70 11.66 -16.04
CA LEU A 657 -3.35 11.54 -16.61
C LEU A 657 -2.42 10.69 -15.76
N VAL A 658 -2.55 10.73 -14.42
CA VAL A 658 -1.81 9.84 -13.52
C VAL A 658 -2.18 8.38 -13.77
N VAL A 659 -3.47 8.06 -13.89
CA VAL A 659 -3.93 6.70 -14.20
C VAL A 659 -3.37 6.25 -15.55
N VAL A 660 -3.41 7.12 -16.57
CA VAL A 660 -2.89 6.83 -17.91
C VAL A 660 -1.36 6.63 -17.89
N GLN A 661 -0.60 7.41 -17.11
CA GLN A 661 0.83 7.20 -16.93
C GLN A 661 1.12 5.88 -16.19
N ALA A 662 0.36 5.60 -15.13
CA ALA A 662 0.53 4.39 -14.33
C ALA A 662 0.34 3.12 -15.15
N ILE A 663 -0.71 3.05 -15.99
CA ILE A 663 -0.96 1.84 -16.81
C ILE A 663 0.17 1.56 -17.81
N THR A 664 0.88 2.58 -18.28
CA THR A 664 2.02 2.37 -19.18
C THR A 664 3.30 1.90 -18.51
N MET A 665 3.33 1.88 -17.18
CA MET A 665 4.45 1.28 -16.43
C MET A 665 4.19 -0.19 -16.09
N ILE A 666 2.95 -0.66 -16.25
CA ILE A 666 2.53 -2.04 -15.96
C ILE A 666 3.00 -3.01 -17.06
N ILE A 667 3.21 -2.51 -18.28
CA ILE A 667 3.58 -3.27 -19.50
C ILE A 667 4.82 -2.63 -20.09
#